data_AF-A0AAD6X5S7-F1
#
_entry.id   AF-A0AAD6X5S7-F1
#
_cell.length_a   1.000
_cell.length_b   1.000
_cell.length_c   1.000
_cell.angle_alpha   90.00
_cell.angle_beta   90.00
_cell.angle_gamma   90.00
#
_symmetry.space_group_name_H-M   'P 1'
#
loop_
_entity.id
_entity.type
_entity.pdbx_description
1 polymer ?
#
loop_
_entity_poly.entity_id
_entity_poly.type
_entity_poly.pdbx_seq_one_letter_code
_entity_poly.pdbx_strand_id
1 'polypeptide(L)'
;MQPFSESTEEERTTTRTQGYYEEQVANLAELDDATTEMMPRTQSKLINVYGIFIAELDALKGKIVQQEARIALLMKLRGEYREEVEMFKTYKHTVKKYQEEIKKTEQSSTLQQTELDALKASLHEQIRRLTVERDEQRAKLEELSAALAKEQAARRDLADELTKKEKTITSLRETADETTRRAAAAQGVLHSEINALKDAVAQQTTQISSLEAEIEHERLKHREAEGNFATSRRTLEIELELKSTAYGDVQRQAADAEISSRAEREALRTQISEADAKFKQELWTLQDRLRREQEDTAKWRSQHDRLLFESGQSAQEIQSELSGAVAKYEQERKLRSEKEAMIDAMRADAEDSRAENTKLQSQVSSSSTEIANLQKKLQTVQVDAEQNERDASERIRVLQRDLTSAHGKLKSAQDAHDGAMSEMRTTAQALEKKLKSSEQELERLRGTLQATQSATLHSQDVYRKEVETLQRQLSVLQQELKDAEQSQTASSKESQTSRERIKVLEQGLSDLGKQLETTESESVRIRETSQKAMAAAQAKLAEKDTKIQQLQDAAKQTVMDVEIKFQEKLKNSRTEFTQLVQIIIERDKLILRTHCRRPFTFFLTTNTFRLSAQSDSFHTVSPKPQGSIDPYSSPYPALDKGSSNCQLIAVTTTIIITDFTDINTPSV
;
A
#
# COMPACT_ATOMS: atom_id res chain seq x y z
N MET A 1 26.66 23.56 22.28
CA MET A 1 27.91 23.49 21.47
C MET A 1 28.90 24.47 22.07
N GLN A 2 30.19 24.12 22.07
CA GLN A 2 31.35 24.90 22.54
C GLN A 2 31.31 25.43 24.00
N PRO A 3 32.33 25.10 24.82
CA PRO A 3 32.57 25.78 26.09
C PRO A 3 33.37 27.08 25.86
N PHE A 4 33.36 27.99 26.84
CA PHE A 4 34.39 29.01 26.99
C PHE A 4 35.44 28.50 27.98
N SER A 5 36.69 28.48 27.56
CA SER A 5 37.89 28.34 28.39
C SER A 5 38.59 29.71 28.53
N GLU A 6 39.64 29.73 29.36
CA GLU A 6 40.60 30.84 29.52
C GLU A 6 40.06 32.12 30.21
N SER A 7 40.89 32.91 30.90
CA SER A 7 42.34 32.77 31.17
C SER A 7 42.69 32.96 32.66
N THR A 8 43.86 32.45 33.04
CA THR A 8 44.59 32.85 34.26
C THR A 8 45.85 33.59 33.84
N GLU A 9 45.83 34.91 33.91
CA GLU A 9 46.99 35.83 33.95
C GLU A 9 46.60 36.90 34.98
N GLU A 10 47.31 37.19 36.08
CA GLU A 10 48.74 37.13 36.43
C GLU A 10 49.55 38.39 36.01
N GLU A 11 50.04 39.08 37.05
CA GLU A 11 51.17 40.03 37.09
C GLU A 11 51.10 41.45 36.48
N ARG A 12 52.01 42.30 37.02
CA ARG A 12 52.53 43.60 36.50
C ARG A 12 51.48 44.72 36.35
N THR A 13 51.38 45.69 37.26
CA THR A 13 52.41 46.70 37.64
C THR A 13 51.79 47.64 38.71
N THR A 14 52.47 48.48 39.52
CA THR A 14 53.89 48.77 39.79
C THR A 14 53.99 49.47 41.17
N THR A 15 55.00 49.10 41.96
CA THR A 15 56.07 49.97 42.50
C THR A 15 55.75 51.32 43.17
N ARG A 16 56.47 51.59 44.28
CA ARG A 16 56.33 52.70 45.28
C ARG A 16 55.23 52.42 46.32
N THR A 17 55.45 52.62 47.63
CA THR A 17 56.63 53.15 48.35
C THR A 17 56.99 52.24 49.52
N GLN A 18 58.20 51.67 49.48
CA GLN A 18 58.88 51.10 50.64
C GLN A 18 60.11 51.98 50.90
N GLY A 19 60.40 52.27 52.18
CA GLY A 19 61.49 53.16 52.60
C GLY A 19 61.02 54.59 52.94
N TYR A 20 60.68 54.81 54.22
CA TYR A 20 60.85 56.09 54.93
C TYR A 20 60.71 55.97 56.48
N TYR A 21 61.17 54.86 57.08
CA TYR A 21 60.98 54.60 58.53
C TYR A 21 62.20 54.00 59.27
N GLU A 22 63.43 54.26 58.81
CA GLU A 22 64.66 53.86 59.53
C GLU A 22 65.59 55.02 59.93
N GLU A 23 65.29 56.27 59.53
CA GLU A 23 66.16 57.44 59.79
C GLU A 23 65.48 58.53 60.66
N GLN A 24 65.12 58.18 61.90
CA GLN A 24 64.95 59.17 62.98
C GLN A 24 65.01 58.63 64.42
N VAL A 25 65.85 57.62 64.69
CA VAL A 25 66.08 57.04 66.04
C VAL A 25 66.96 57.95 66.93
N ALA A 26 67.11 59.24 66.60
CA ALA A 26 68.16 60.12 67.12
C ALA A 26 67.68 61.49 67.66
N ASN A 27 66.40 61.62 68.08
CA ASN A 27 65.85 62.88 68.63
C ASN A 27 64.86 62.69 69.81
N LEU A 28 64.87 61.53 70.48
CA LEU A 28 63.92 61.18 71.55
C LEU A 28 64.46 61.39 72.98
N ALA A 29 65.36 62.36 73.18
CA ALA A 29 66.03 62.58 74.48
C ALA A 29 65.95 64.02 75.04
N GLU A 30 65.53 65.02 74.27
CA GLU A 30 65.50 66.45 74.70
C GLU A 30 64.13 67.11 74.47
N LEU A 31 63.03 66.40 74.74
CA LEU A 31 61.68 66.98 74.70
C LEU A 31 60.71 66.41 75.77
N ASP A 32 61.21 66.15 76.98
CA ASP A 32 60.38 65.63 78.08
C ASP A 32 59.62 66.77 78.80
N ASP A 33 60.31 67.89 79.11
CA ASP A 33 59.76 68.99 79.93
C ASP A 33 58.71 69.89 79.24
N ALA A 34 58.62 69.89 77.90
CA ALA A 34 57.61 70.68 77.17
C ALA A 34 56.29 69.93 76.96
N THR A 35 56.26 68.63 77.21
CA THR A 35 55.27 67.72 76.61
C THR A 35 54.07 67.47 77.52
N THR A 36 54.24 67.57 78.83
CA THR A 36 53.22 67.26 79.86
C THR A 36 51.95 68.11 79.78
N GLU A 37 52.03 69.40 79.45
CA GLU A 37 50.84 70.28 79.39
C GLU A 37 50.18 70.33 77.99
N MET A 38 50.94 70.03 76.92
CA MET A 38 50.40 69.97 75.56
C MET A 38 49.81 68.59 75.19
N MET A 39 50.32 67.49 75.75
CA MET A 39 49.85 66.14 75.41
C MET A 39 48.31 65.98 75.50
N PRO A 40 47.61 66.40 76.57
CA PRO A 40 46.17 66.22 76.68
C PRO A 40 45.38 66.94 75.58
N ARG A 41 45.84 68.13 75.16
CA ARG A 41 45.20 68.92 74.09
C ARG A 41 45.46 68.31 72.70
N THR A 42 46.65 67.78 72.47
CA THR A 42 46.99 67.12 71.19
C THR A 42 46.32 65.75 71.09
N GLN A 43 46.33 64.94 72.14
CA GLN A 43 45.60 63.67 72.22
C GLN A 43 44.09 63.88 72.07
N SER A 44 43.49 64.86 72.75
CA SER A 44 42.05 65.16 72.60
C SER A 44 41.67 65.53 71.15
N LYS A 45 42.51 66.34 70.47
CA LYS A 45 42.32 66.62 69.04
C LYS A 45 42.46 65.37 68.17
N LEU A 46 43.46 64.53 68.44
CA LEU A 46 43.71 63.30 67.69
C LEU A 46 42.56 62.29 67.86
N ILE A 47 42.05 62.14 69.09
CA ILE A 47 40.87 61.31 69.40
C ILE A 47 39.62 61.84 68.69
N ASN A 48 39.41 63.16 68.61
CA ASN A 48 38.31 63.73 67.83
C ASN A 48 38.46 63.45 66.33
N VAL A 49 39.67 63.57 65.75
CA VAL A 49 39.93 63.26 64.34
C VAL A 49 39.70 61.78 64.05
N TYR A 50 40.19 60.87 64.90
CA TYR A 50 39.90 59.44 64.77
C TYR A 50 38.42 59.12 64.99
N GLY A 51 37.73 59.80 65.91
CA GLY A 51 36.29 59.63 66.12
C GLY A 51 35.46 60.03 64.90
N ILE A 52 35.82 61.14 64.23
CA ILE A 52 35.22 61.55 62.96
C ILE A 52 35.52 60.51 61.88
N PHE A 53 36.79 60.08 61.74
CA PHE A 53 37.19 59.11 60.72
C PHE A 53 36.54 57.72 60.90
N ILE A 54 36.32 57.29 62.14
CA ILE A 54 35.57 56.07 62.48
C ILE A 54 34.08 56.24 62.14
N ALA A 55 33.47 57.37 62.48
CA ALA A 55 32.08 57.66 62.12
C ALA A 55 31.88 57.74 60.59
N GLU A 56 32.84 58.29 59.86
CA GLU A 56 32.85 58.29 58.39
C GLU A 56 33.02 56.89 57.82
N LEU A 57 33.93 56.06 58.38
CA LEU A 57 34.10 54.66 58.00
C LEU A 57 32.85 53.82 58.25
N ASP A 58 32.18 53.97 59.39
CA ASP A 58 30.96 53.23 59.69
C ASP A 58 29.76 53.74 58.86
N ALA A 59 29.69 55.04 58.55
CA ALA A 59 28.77 55.57 57.55
C ALA A 59 29.08 55.05 56.13
N LEU A 60 30.35 54.78 55.81
CA LEU A 60 30.76 54.15 54.54
C LEU A 60 30.34 52.68 54.50
N LYS A 61 30.59 51.90 55.57
CA LYS A 61 30.10 50.52 55.72
C LYS A 61 28.58 50.45 55.57
N GLY A 62 27.84 51.35 56.21
CA GLY A 62 26.38 51.43 56.08
C GLY A 62 25.93 51.63 54.62
N LYS A 63 26.61 52.50 53.87
CA LYS A 63 26.37 52.70 52.43
C LYS A 63 26.75 51.46 51.59
N ILE A 64 27.83 50.77 51.93
CA ILE A 64 28.27 49.53 51.24
C ILE A 64 27.21 48.43 51.44
N VAL A 65 26.82 48.14 52.68
CA VAL A 65 25.77 47.14 52.99
C VAL A 65 24.44 47.50 52.32
N GLN A 66 24.10 48.79 52.23
CA GLN A 66 22.91 49.25 51.49
C GLN A 66 23.04 49.04 49.97
N GLN A 67 24.23 49.17 49.39
CA GLN A 67 24.49 48.83 47.99
C GLN A 67 24.48 47.31 47.74
N GLU A 68 25.07 46.51 48.61
CA GLU A 68 25.04 45.04 48.54
C GLU A 68 23.60 44.51 48.58
N ALA A 69 22.77 45.01 49.52
CA ALA A 69 21.36 44.69 49.59
C ALA A 69 20.60 45.08 48.30
N ARG A 70 20.92 46.25 47.71
CA ARG A 70 20.34 46.69 46.44
C ARG A 70 20.79 45.82 45.26
N ILE A 71 22.04 45.37 45.24
CA ILE A 71 22.58 44.46 44.21
C ILE A 71 21.91 43.08 44.33
N ALA A 72 21.76 42.55 45.53
CA ALA A 72 21.06 41.28 45.77
C ALA A 72 19.59 41.33 45.31
N LEU A 73 18.88 42.43 45.57
CA LEU A 73 17.50 42.63 45.13
C LEU A 73 17.41 42.74 43.59
N LEU A 74 18.34 43.43 42.95
CA LEU A 74 18.46 43.46 41.48
C LEU A 74 18.81 42.09 40.88
N MET A 75 19.63 41.27 41.54
CA MET A 75 19.89 39.90 41.11
C MET A 75 18.66 38.99 41.22
N LYS A 76 17.84 39.15 42.27
CA LYS A 76 16.57 38.44 42.43
C LYS A 76 15.56 38.80 41.32
N LEU A 77 15.37 40.10 41.07
CA LEU A 77 14.56 40.59 39.94
C LEU A 77 15.06 40.06 38.58
N ARG A 78 16.38 39.94 38.38
CA ARG A 78 17.00 39.35 37.18
C ARG A 78 16.85 37.81 37.12
N GLY A 79 16.48 37.15 38.21
CA GLY A 79 16.03 35.76 38.22
C GLY A 79 14.59 35.67 37.72
N GLU A 80 13.69 36.38 38.39
CA GLU A 80 12.24 36.44 38.10
C GLU A 80 11.96 36.82 36.64
N TYR A 81 12.61 37.88 36.11
CA TYR A 81 12.51 38.27 34.69
C TYR A 81 13.02 37.20 33.72
N ARG A 82 13.94 36.32 34.12
CA ARG A 82 14.42 35.24 33.24
C ARG A 82 13.43 34.09 33.19
N GLU A 83 12.84 33.72 34.32
CA GLU A 83 11.77 32.71 34.38
C GLU A 83 10.55 33.16 33.56
N GLU A 84 10.15 34.43 33.69
CA GLU A 84 9.07 35.01 32.89
C GLU A 84 9.39 35.02 31.38
N VAL A 85 10.63 35.34 30.98
CA VAL A 85 11.08 35.26 29.57
C VAL A 85 11.08 33.83 29.02
N GLU A 86 11.46 32.81 29.80
CA GLU A 86 11.34 31.41 29.36
C GLU A 86 9.87 30.95 29.28
N MET A 87 8.98 31.42 30.17
CA MET A 87 7.54 31.22 30.01
C MET A 87 7.01 31.86 28.73
N PHE A 88 7.40 33.11 28.42
CA PHE A 88 7.00 33.77 27.16
C PHE A 88 7.52 33.06 25.90
N LYS A 89 8.75 32.52 25.92
CA LYS A 89 9.27 31.68 24.83
C LYS A 89 8.45 30.40 24.66
N THR A 90 8.13 29.72 25.77
CA THR A 90 7.33 28.49 25.79
C THR A 90 5.92 28.76 25.26
N TYR A 91 5.25 29.81 25.76
CA TYR A 91 3.95 30.25 25.29
C TYR A 91 3.96 30.61 23.79
N LYS A 92 4.96 31.34 23.31
CA LYS A 92 5.13 31.67 21.89
C LYS A 92 5.29 30.43 21.01
N HIS A 93 5.98 29.39 21.49
CA HIS A 93 6.10 28.12 20.77
C HIS A 93 4.74 27.38 20.71
N THR A 94 4.02 27.31 21.84
CA THR A 94 2.68 26.71 21.92
C THR A 94 1.66 27.44 21.01
N VAL A 95 1.66 28.77 20.99
CA VAL A 95 0.81 29.56 20.09
C VAL A 95 1.14 29.27 18.62
N LYS A 96 2.42 29.17 18.25
CA LYS A 96 2.82 28.82 16.87
C LYS A 96 2.36 27.40 16.49
N LYS A 97 2.45 26.42 17.41
CA LYS A 97 1.92 25.06 17.19
C LYS A 97 0.42 25.08 16.94
N TYR A 98 -0.37 25.79 17.75
CA TYR A 98 -1.81 25.91 17.52
C TYR A 98 -2.16 26.65 16.21
N GLN A 99 -1.39 27.66 15.81
CA GLN A 99 -1.57 28.31 14.50
C GLN A 99 -1.29 27.37 13.32
N GLU A 100 -0.35 26.45 13.45
CA GLU A 100 -0.06 25.41 12.44
C GLU A 100 -1.11 24.29 12.43
N GLU A 101 -1.72 23.99 13.58
CA GLU A 101 -2.85 23.04 13.68
C GLU A 101 -4.14 23.62 13.10
N ILE A 102 -4.45 24.89 13.38
CA ILE A 102 -5.59 25.63 12.80
C ILE A 102 -5.47 25.68 11.26
N LYS A 103 -4.29 26.00 10.72
CA LYS A 103 -4.09 26.00 9.26
C LYS A 103 -4.31 24.63 8.62
N LYS A 104 -3.99 23.54 9.33
CA LYS A 104 -4.25 22.17 8.85
C LYS A 104 -5.74 21.83 8.87
N THR A 105 -6.50 22.24 9.89
CA THR A 105 -7.95 22.02 9.91
C THR A 105 -8.68 22.92 8.91
N GLU A 106 -8.23 24.15 8.67
CA GLU A 106 -8.73 25.02 7.58
C GLU A 106 -8.50 24.38 6.20
N GLN A 107 -7.30 23.83 5.95
CA GLN A 107 -6.98 23.09 4.73
C GLN A 107 -7.81 21.80 4.58
N SER A 108 -8.02 21.05 5.68
CA SER A 108 -8.87 19.85 5.66
C SER A 108 -10.34 20.19 5.39
N SER A 109 -10.85 21.29 5.98
CA SER A 109 -12.24 21.73 5.80
C SER A 109 -12.50 22.25 4.40
N THR A 110 -11.56 23.01 3.82
CA THR A 110 -11.67 23.49 2.42
C THR A 110 -11.56 22.36 1.41
N LEU A 111 -10.75 21.33 1.67
CA LEU A 111 -10.73 20.10 0.86
C LEU A 111 -12.08 19.37 0.93
N GLN A 112 -12.60 19.10 2.13
CA GLN A 112 -13.89 18.44 2.34
C GLN A 112 -15.06 19.20 1.69
N GLN A 113 -15.05 20.54 1.74
CA GLN A 113 -16.03 21.37 1.06
C GLN A 113 -15.95 21.22 -0.46
N THR A 114 -14.73 21.16 -1.01
CA THR A 114 -14.49 20.96 -2.45
C THR A 114 -14.96 19.57 -2.92
N GLU A 115 -14.69 18.52 -2.13
CA GLU A 115 -15.19 17.16 -2.36
C GLU A 115 -16.72 17.10 -2.33
N LEU A 116 -17.34 17.75 -1.32
CA LEU A 116 -18.78 17.84 -1.17
C LEU A 116 -19.46 18.56 -2.35
N ASP A 117 -18.88 19.65 -2.84
CA ASP A 117 -19.44 20.41 -3.96
C ASP A 117 -19.22 19.70 -5.31
N ALA A 118 -18.11 18.97 -5.49
CA ALA A 118 -17.94 18.06 -6.62
C ALA A 118 -18.95 16.90 -6.61
N LEU A 119 -19.26 16.35 -5.42
CA LEU A 119 -20.24 15.28 -5.26
C LEU A 119 -21.68 15.78 -5.51
N LYS A 120 -22.01 17.02 -5.08
CA LYS A 120 -23.26 17.71 -5.48
C LYS A 120 -23.34 17.90 -7.00
N ALA A 121 -22.26 18.30 -7.68
CA ALA A 121 -22.26 18.48 -9.13
C ALA A 121 -22.52 17.15 -9.87
N SER A 122 -21.88 16.06 -9.43
CA SER A 122 -22.12 14.71 -9.93
C SER A 122 -23.58 14.26 -9.74
N LEU A 123 -24.15 14.50 -8.56
CA LEU A 123 -25.56 14.17 -8.26
C LEU A 123 -26.55 14.96 -9.12
N HIS A 124 -26.32 16.27 -9.32
CA HIS A 124 -27.16 17.09 -10.20
C HIS A 124 -27.12 16.60 -11.67
N GLU A 125 -25.97 16.14 -12.16
CA GLU A 125 -25.84 15.56 -13.50
C GLU A 125 -26.56 14.20 -13.62
N GLN A 126 -26.53 13.35 -12.59
CA GLN A 126 -27.36 12.14 -12.56
C GLN A 126 -28.86 12.46 -12.57
N ILE A 127 -29.30 13.42 -11.75
CA ILE A 127 -30.69 13.89 -11.73
C ILE A 127 -31.09 14.45 -13.11
N ARG A 128 -30.20 15.19 -13.78
CA ARG A 128 -30.43 15.71 -15.14
C ARG A 128 -30.65 14.59 -16.16
N ARG A 129 -29.82 13.55 -16.15
CA ARG A 129 -29.95 12.38 -17.04
C ARG A 129 -31.25 11.62 -16.80
N LEU A 130 -31.57 11.31 -15.55
CA LEU A 130 -32.83 10.63 -15.17
C LEU A 130 -34.07 11.46 -15.52
N THR A 131 -33.97 12.80 -15.49
CA THR A 131 -35.04 13.70 -15.92
C THR A 131 -35.28 13.60 -17.43
N VAL A 132 -34.20 13.64 -18.24
CA VAL A 132 -34.29 13.47 -19.71
C VAL A 132 -34.84 12.09 -20.06
N GLU A 133 -34.35 11.02 -19.44
CA GLU A 133 -34.83 9.65 -19.70
C GLU A 133 -36.32 9.49 -19.36
N ARG A 134 -36.78 10.03 -18.21
CA ARG A 134 -38.20 10.06 -17.83
C ARG A 134 -39.05 10.78 -18.87
N ASP A 135 -38.57 11.90 -19.41
CA ASP A 135 -39.33 12.73 -20.35
C ASP A 135 -39.34 12.11 -21.77
N GLU A 136 -38.28 11.40 -22.17
CA GLU A 136 -38.32 10.51 -23.33
C GLU A 136 -39.32 9.35 -23.15
N GLN A 137 -39.35 8.72 -21.97
CA GLN A 137 -40.31 7.65 -21.67
C GLN A 137 -41.76 8.16 -21.69
N ARG A 138 -42.00 9.40 -21.24
CA ARG A 138 -43.30 10.09 -21.38
C ARG A 138 -43.68 10.32 -22.84
N ALA A 139 -42.78 10.86 -23.65
CA ALA A 139 -43.04 11.06 -25.09
C ALA A 139 -43.41 9.74 -25.81
N LYS A 140 -42.70 8.65 -25.49
CA LYS A 140 -43.00 7.30 -26.01
C LYS A 140 -44.36 6.77 -25.54
N LEU A 141 -44.75 7.06 -24.28
CA LEU A 141 -46.09 6.74 -23.76
C LEU A 141 -47.20 7.55 -24.43
N GLU A 142 -46.97 8.85 -24.69
CA GLU A 142 -47.92 9.71 -25.41
C GLU A 142 -48.11 9.22 -26.85
N GLU A 143 -47.03 8.89 -27.57
CA GLU A 143 -47.08 8.29 -28.91
C GLU A 143 -47.87 6.97 -28.94
N LEU A 144 -47.59 6.05 -28.01
CA LEU A 144 -48.33 4.79 -27.87
C LEU A 144 -49.81 5.02 -27.52
N SER A 145 -50.13 6.03 -26.71
CA SER A 145 -51.53 6.37 -26.39
C SER A 145 -52.28 6.91 -27.61
N ALA A 146 -51.62 7.72 -28.45
CA ALA A 146 -52.19 8.22 -29.69
C ALA A 146 -52.37 7.10 -30.74
N ALA A 147 -51.42 6.17 -30.82
CA ALA A 147 -51.55 4.97 -31.65
C ALA A 147 -52.72 4.09 -31.22
N LEU A 148 -52.87 3.84 -29.91
CA LEU A 148 -53.98 3.08 -29.35
C LEU A 148 -55.34 3.77 -29.58
N ALA A 149 -55.41 5.10 -29.42
CA ALA A 149 -56.62 5.87 -29.71
C ALA A 149 -57.01 5.79 -31.20
N LYS A 150 -56.03 5.82 -32.10
CA LYS A 150 -56.23 5.65 -33.55
C LYS A 150 -56.72 4.24 -33.91
N GLU A 151 -56.18 3.20 -33.27
CA GLU A 151 -56.68 1.83 -33.49
C GLU A 151 -58.09 1.64 -32.90
N GLN A 152 -58.40 2.22 -31.75
CA GLN A 152 -59.76 2.23 -31.21
C GLN A 152 -60.76 2.95 -32.11
N ALA A 153 -60.35 4.02 -32.81
CA ALA A 153 -61.18 4.66 -33.83
C ALA A 153 -61.44 3.69 -35.00
N ALA A 154 -60.38 3.11 -35.60
CA ALA A 154 -60.51 2.16 -36.69
C ALA A 154 -61.35 0.92 -36.34
N ARG A 155 -61.32 0.45 -35.07
CA ARG A 155 -62.19 -0.62 -34.56
C ARG A 155 -63.65 -0.21 -34.45
N ARG A 156 -63.97 1.06 -34.16
CA ARG A 156 -65.35 1.60 -34.20
C ARG A 156 -65.84 1.70 -35.65
N ASP A 157 -65.03 2.26 -36.54
CA ASP A 157 -65.35 2.37 -37.98
C ASP A 157 -65.66 0.98 -38.59
N LEU A 158 -64.89 -0.04 -38.19
CA LEU A 158 -65.13 -1.43 -38.60
C LEU A 158 -66.41 -2.03 -38.00
N ALA A 159 -66.78 -1.67 -36.77
CA ALA A 159 -68.04 -2.10 -36.15
C ALA A 159 -69.26 -1.44 -36.82
N ASP A 160 -69.16 -0.17 -37.20
CA ASP A 160 -70.21 0.53 -37.96
C ASP A 160 -70.35 -0.04 -39.39
N GLU A 161 -69.24 -0.38 -40.04
CA GLU A 161 -69.23 -1.18 -41.29
C GLU A 161 -69.93 -2.54 -41.12
N LEU A 162 -69.68 -3.25 -40.02
CA LEU A 162 -70.28 -4.56 -39.73
C LEU A 162 -71.79 -4.44 -39.47
N THR A 163 -72.25 -3.54 -38.60
CA THR A 163 -73.69 -3.36 -38.33
C THR A 163 -74.46 -2.87 -39.57
N LYS A 164 -73.81 -2.12 -40.47
CA LYS A 164 -74.36 -1.75 -41.79
C LYS A 164 -74.50 -2.98 -42.71
N LYS A 165 -73.51 -3.89 -42.71
CA LYS A 165 -73.58 -5.16 -43.45
C LYS A 165 -74.63 -6.10 -42.86
N GLU A 166 -74.77 -6.18 -41.54
CA GLU A 166 -75.82 -6.95 -40.87
C GLU A 166 -77.22 -6.43 -41.22
N LYS A 167 -77.46 -5.11 -41.16
CA LYS A 167 -78.73 -4.50 -41.62
C LYS A 167 -79.03 -4.84 -43.09
N THR A 168 -78.01 -4.88 -43.93
CA THR A 168 -78.14 -5.29 -45.34
C THR A 168 -78.50 -6.78 -45.46
N ILE A 169 -77.87 -7.65 -44.68
CA ILE A 169 -78.18 -9.10 -44.63
C ILE A 169 -79.62 -9.34 -44.13
N THR A 170 -80.08 -8.61 -43.11
CA THR A 170 -81.46 -8.70 -42.61
C THR A 170 -82.47 -8.29 -43.68
N SER A 171 -82.25 -7.15 -44.36
CA SER A 171 -83.13 -6.71 -45.45
C SER A 171 -83.15 -7.70 -46.64
N LEU A 172 -82.01 -8.33 -46.96
CA LEU A 172 -81.94 -9.39 -47.96
C LEU A 172 -82.68 -10.67 -47.52
N ARG A 173 -82.65 -11.03 -46.23
CA ARG A 173 -83.45 -12.14 -45.67
C ARG A 173 -84.95 -11.84 -45.72
N GLU A 174 -85.37 -10.65 -45.29
CA GLU A 174 -86.77 -10.21 -45.38
C GLU A 174 -87.27 -10.26 -46.83
N THR A 175 -86.43 -9.84 -47.78
CA THR A 175 -86.73 -9.94 -49.23
C THR A 175 -86.84 -11.39 -49.69
N ALA A 176 -85.93 -12.28 -49.27
CA ALA A 176 -85.96 -13.70 -49.60
C ALA A 176 -87.20 -14.41 -49.01
N ASP A 177 -87.53 -14.17 -47.75
CA ASP A 177 -88.72 -14.67 -47.08
C ASP A 177 -90.00 -14.20 -47.78
N GLU A 178 -90.05 -12.92 -48.18
CA GLU A 178 -91.18 -12.36 -48.94
C GLU A 178 -91.30 -12.97 -50.35
N THR A 179 -90.20 -13.19 -51.07
CA THR A 179 -90.26 -13.95 -52.33
C THR A 179 -90.70 -15.40 -52.13
N THR A 180 -90.33 -16.03 -51.01
CA THR A 180 -90.75 -17.39 -50.64
C THR A 180 -92.25 -17.45 -50.32
N ARG A 181 -92.78 -16.46 -49.58
CA ARG A 181 -94.22 -16.31 -49.35
C ARG A 181 -95.00 -16.13 -50.65
N ARG A 182 -94.50 -15.29 -51.57
CA ARG A 182 -95.11 -15.09 -52.89
C ARG A 182 -95.09 -16.35 -53.75
N ALA A 183 -94.00 -17.11 -53.72
CA ALA A 183 -93.92 -18.42 -54.38
C ALA A 183 -94.92 -19.42 -53.80
N ALA A 184 -95.05 -19.50 -52.47
CA ALA A 184 -96.03 -20.35 -51.80
C ALA A 184 -97.49 -19.93 -52.10
N ALA A 185 -97.76 -18.61 -52.13
CA ALA A 185 -99.07 -18.09 -52.51
C ALA A 185 -99.42 -18.41 -53.98
N ALA A 186 -98.46 -18.25 -54.90
CA ALA A 186 -98.63 -18.63 -56.31
C ALA A 186 -98.84 -20.14 -56.49
N GLN A 187 -98.14 -20.98 -55.72
CA GLN A 187 -98.41 -22.42 -55.67
C GLN A 187 -99.81 -22.72 -55.15
N GLY A 188 -100.30 -22.00 -54.14
CA GLY A 188 -101.67 -22.11 -53.64
C GLY A 188 -102.72 -21.77 -54.71
N VAL A 189 -102.51 -20.69 -55.47
CA VAL A 189 -103.37 -20.31 -56.60
C VAL A 189 -103.37 -21.41 -57.66
N LEU A 190 -102.20 -21.84 -58.14
CA LEU A 190 -102.06 -22.92 -59.13
C LEU A 190 -102.72 -24.23 -58.64
N HIS A 191 -102.63 -24.55 -57.35
CA HIS A 191 -103.28 -25.74 -56.79
C HIS A 191 -104.81 -25.59 -56.76
N SER A 192 -105.34 -24.39 -56.52
CA SER A 192 -106.79 -24.11 -56.63
C SER A 192 -107.28 -24.18 -58.08
N GLU A 193 -106.51 -23.68 -59.04
CA GLU A 193 -106.81 -23.76 -60.47
C GLU A 193 -106.79 -25.22 -60.97
N ILE A 194 -105.79 -26.02 -60.56
CA ILE A 194 -105.71 -27.45 -60.88
C ILE A 194 -106.93 -28.21 -60.34
N ASN A 195 -107.39 -27.90 -59.12
CA ASN A 195 -108.58 -28.53 -58.56
C ASN A 195 -109.86 -28.07 -59.28
N ALA A 196 -110.02 -26.78 -59.56
CA ALA A 196 -111.16 -26.28 -60.34
C ALA A 196 -111.23 -26.89 -61.76
N LEU A 197 -110.08 -27.06 -62.43
CA LEU A 197 -110.00 -27.75 -63.72
C LEU A 197 -110.34 -29.24 -63.60
N LYS A 198 -109.92 -29.92 -62.52
CA LYS A 198 -110.24 -31.31 -62.24
C LYS A 198 -111.74 -31.52 -62.00
N ASP A 199 -112.37 -30.61 -61.26
CA ASP A 199 -113.81 -30.63 -61.01
C ASP A 199 -114.61 -30.32 -62.30
N ALA A 200 -114.14 -29.38 -63.12
CA ALA A 200 -114.71 -29.12 -64.45
C ALA A 200 -114.60 -30.33 -65.40
N VAL A 201 -113.47 -31.05 -65.38
CA VAL A 201 -113.30 -32.30 -66.14
C VAL A 201 -114.21 -33.42 -65.62
N ALA A 202 -114.42 -33.52 -64.30
CA ALA A 202 -115.37 -34.46 -63.72
C ALA A 202 -116.83 -34.12 -64.11
N GLN A 203 -117.18 -32.84 -64.13
CA GLN A 203 -118.47 -32.35 -64.61
C GLN A 203 -118.69 -32.65 -66.10
N GLN A 204 -117.69 -32.38 -66.95
CA GLN A 204 -117.73 -32.73 -68.39
C GLN A 204 -117.83 -34.24 -68.61
N THR A 205 -117.10 -35.05 -67.83
CA THR A 205 -117.19 -36.53 -67.90
C THR A 205 -118.61 -37.00 -67.56
N THR A 206 -119.21 -36.43 -66.52
CA THR A 206 -120.61 -36.73 -66.13
C THR A 206 -121.59 -36.32 -67.24
N GLN A 207 -121.36 -35.17 -67.88
CA GLN A 207 -122.18 -34.70 -68.99
C GLN A 207 -122.03 -35.56 -70.26
N ILE A 208 -120.83 -36.07 -70.54
CA ILE A 208 -120.58 -37.04 -71.62
C ILE A 208 -121.36 -38.33 -71.36
N SER A 209 -121.24 -38.94 -70.18
CA SER A 209 -121.99 -40.16 -69.87
C SER A 209 -123.51 -39.97 -69.85
N SER A 210 -124.00 -38.77 -69.54
CA SER A 210 -125.41 -38.41 -69.72
C SER A 210 -125.83 -38.42 -71.19
N LEU A 211 -125.02 -37.82 -72.07
CA LEU A 211 -125.27 -37.78 -73.52
C LEU A 211 -125.12 -39.16 -74.18
N GLU A 212 -124.19 -39.99 -73.71
CA GLU A 212 -124.04 -41.38 -74.17
C GLU A 212 -125.27 -42.24 -73.84
N ALA A 213 -125.83 -42.07 -72.63
CA ALA A 213 -127.08 -42.73 -72.23
C ALA A 213 -128.29 -42.24 -73.06
N GLU A 214 -128.36 -40.94 -73.34
CA GLU A 214 -129.41 -40.33 -74.18
C GLU A 214 -129.31 -40.81 -75.65
N ILE A 215 -128.09 -40.96 -76.18
CA ILE A 215 -127.83 -41.51 -77.51
C ILE A 215 -128.26 -42.99 -77.61
N GLU A 216 -127.96 -43.83 -76.62
CA GLU A 216 -128.38 -45.24 -76.66
C GLU A 216 -129.89 -45.42 -76.42
N HIS A 217 -130.53 -44.50 -75.68
CA HIS A 217 -131.99 -44.41 -75.57
C HIS A 217 -132.66 -44.07 -76.91
N GLU A 218 -132.15 -43.08 -77.67
CA GLU A 218 -132.68 -42.80 -79.02
C GLU A 218 -132.39 -43.92 -80.02
N ARG A 219 -131.25 -44.63 -79.88
CA ARG A 219 -130.98 -45.86 -80.66
C ARG A 219 -131.97 -46.99 -80.34
N LEU A 220 -132.41 -47.13 -79.09
CA LEU A 220 -133.45 -48.08 -78.71
C LEU A 220 -134.79 -47.74 -79.38
N LYS A 221 -135.24 -46.47 -79.31
CA LYS A 221 -136.41 -46.00 -80.06
C LYS A 221 -136.30 -46.24 -81.56
N HIS A 222 -135.11 -46.08 -82.15
CA HIS A 222 -134.91 -46.33 -83.58
C HIS A 222 -135.12 -47.80 -83.95
N ARG A 223 -134.65 -48.75 -83.11
CA ARG A 223 -134.91 -50.19 -83.29
C ARG A 223 -136.41 -50.52 -83.15
N GLU A 224 -137.11 -49.87 -82.23
CA GLU A 224 -138.57 -50.03 -82.07
C GLU A 224 -139.35 -49.43 -83.26
N ALA A 225 -138.92 -48.30 -83.81
CA ALA A 225 -139.49 -47.71 -85.01
C ALA A 225 -139.32 -48.63 -86.24
N GLU A 226 -138.11 -49.18 -86.43
CA GLU A 226 -137.82 -50.13 -87.52
C GLU A 226 -138.67 -51.41 -87.44
N GLY A 227 -138.93 -51.93 -86.23
CA GLY A 227 -139.88 -53.03 -86.03
C GLY A 227 -141.33 -52.70 -86.41
N ASN A 228 -141.78 -51.48 -86.12
CA ASN A 228 -143.13 -51.04 -86.46
C ASN A 228 -143.32 -50.80 -87.97
N PHE A 229 -142.31 -50.26 -88.67
CA PHE A 229 -142.35 -50.06 -90.13
C PHE A 229 -142.49 -51.37 -90.91
N ALA A 230 -141.93 -52.49 -90.42
CA ALA A 230 -142.10 -53.81 -91.02
C ALA A 230 -143.56 -54.33 -90.95
N THR A 231 -144.32 -53.87 -89.96
CA THR A 231 -145.70 -54.34 -89.71
C THR A 231 -146.72 -53.51 -90.50
N SER A 232 -146.66 -52.17 -90.42
CA SER A 232 -147.60 -51.27 -91.11
C SER A 232 -147.57 -51.39 -92.63
N ARG A 233 -146.41 -51.72 -93.22
CA ARG A 233 -146.26 -51.91 -94.68
C ARG A 233 -147.09 -53.07 -95.21
N ARG A 234 -147.36 -54.10 -94.40
CA ARG A 234 -148.07 -55.31 -94.80
C ARG A 234 -149.59 -55.18 -94.75
N THR A 235 -150.11 -54.18 -94.04
CA THR A 235 -151.55 -53.89 -93.94
C THR A 235 -152.01 -52.98 -95.09
N LEU A 236 -151.19 -51.99 -95.46
CA LEU A 236 -151.53 -50.99 -96.48
C LEU A 236 -151.52 -51.52 -97.93
N GLU A 237 -150.89 -52.67 -98.18
CA GLU A 237 -150.90 -53.33 -99.50
C GLU A 237 -152.21 -54.11 -99.78
N ILE A 238 -153.12 -54.26 -98.80
CA ILE A 238 -154.38 -55.00 -98.95
C ILE A 238 -155.62 -54.09 -99.11
N GLU A 239 -155.61 -52.89 -98.52
CA GLU A 239 -156.80 -52.01 -98.50
C GLU A 239 -156.95 -51.13 -99.75
N LEU A 240 -155.96 -51.11 -100.65
CA LEU A 240 -155.86 -50.11 -101.72
C LEU A 240 -156.43 -50.53 -103.10
N GLU A 241 -156.80 -51.81 -103.28
CA GLU A 241 -157.16 -52.34 -104.62
C GLU A 241 -158.67 -52.61 -104.83
N LEU A 242 -159.53 -52.47 -103.81
CA LEU A 242 -160.94 -52.92 -103.90
C LEU A 242 -162.02 -51.98 -103.30
N LYS A 243 -161.96 -50.67 -103.60
CA LYS A 243 -163.17 -49.81 -103.57
C LYS A 243 -163.08 -48.55 -104.44
N SER A 244 -163.60 -48.65 -105.66
CA SER A 244 -163.98 -47.53 -106.51
C SER A 244 -165.33 -47.82 -107.16
N THR A 245 -166.14 -46.79 -107.40
CA THR A 245 -167.56 -46.82 -107.84
C THR A 245 -168.55 -47.41 -106.80
N ALA A 246 -169.75 -46.87 -106.60
CA ALA A 246 -170.30 -45.58 -107.04
C ALA A 246 -171.24 -44.96 -105.99
N TYR A 247 -171.45 -43.65 -106.11
CA TYR A 247 -172.38 -42.84 -105.33
C TYR A 247 -173.79 -42.97 -105.93
N GLY A 248 -174.82 -43.23 -105.11
CA GLY A 248 -176.18 -43.41 -105.65
C GLY A 248 -177.21 -43.95 -104.67
N ASP A 249 -177.59 -43.15 -103.66
CA ASP A 249 -178.98 -42.65 -103.59
C ASP A 249 -179.14 -41.61 -102.47
N VAL A 250 -179.81 -40.51 -102.82
CA VAL A 250 -180.07 -39.36 -101.95
C VAL A 250 -181.58 -39.26 -101.70
N GLN A 251 -181.97 -38.83 -100.50
CA GLN A 251 -183.34 -38.45 -100.13
C GLN A 251 -184.44 -39.52 -100.33
N ARG A 252 -184.78 -40.23 -99.24
CA ARG A 252 -186.18 -40.50 -98.83
C ARG A 252 -186.27 -41.09 -97.42
N GLN A 253 -186.16 -40.24 -96.39
CA GLN A 253 -186.95 -40.31 -95.14
C GLN A 253 -186.49 -39.22 -94.16
N ALA A 254 -187.29 -38.15 -94.07
CA ALA A 254 -187.25 -37.16 -93.01
C ALA A 254 -188.71 -36.80 -92.69
N ALA A 255 -189.21 -37.24 -91.53
CA ALA A 255 -190.58 -37.01 -91.08
C ALA A 255 -190.75 -37.14 -89.55
N ASP A 256 -190.32 -38.26 -88.96
CA ASP A 256 -190.80 -38.68 -87.63
C ASP A 256 -189.90 -38.31 -86.42
N ALA A 257 -188.93 -37.41 -86.59
CA ALA A 257 -187.87 -37.18 -85.60
C ALA A 257 -188.22 -36.21 -84.44
N GLU A 258 -189.37 -35.53 -84.46
CA GLU A 258 -189.55 -34.31 -83.64
C GLU A 258 -190.25 -34.50 -82.28
N ILE A 259 -190.84 -35.67 -81.99
CA ILE A 259 -191.63 -35.88 -80.75
C ILE A 259 -190.76 -36.31 -79.55
N SER A 260 -189.62 -36.96 -79.77
CA SER A 260 -188.76 -37.47 -78.67
C SER A 260 -187.98 -36.37 -77.93
N SER A 261 -187.70 -35.25 -78.58
CA SER A 261 -186.68 -34.26 -78.16
C SER A 261 -187.05 -33.39 -76.93
N ARG A 262 -188.19 -33.61 -76.26
CA ARG A 262 -188.61 -32.82 -75.09
C ARG A 262 -188.26 -33.46 -73.74
N ALA A 263 -188.22 -34.78 -73.61
CA ALA A 263 -188.01 -35.44 -72.32
C ALA A 263 -186.58 -35.28 -71.77
N GLU A 264 -185.57 -35.40 -72.62
CA GLU A 264 -184.15 -35.38 -72.20
C GLU A 264 -183.68 -34.01 -71.66
N ARG A 265 -184.36 -32.93 -72.06
CA ARG A 265 -183.97 -31.55 -71.68
C ARG A 265 -184.28 -31.19 -70.23
N GLU A 266 -185.18 -31.92 -69.56
CA GLU A 266 -185.47 -31.69 -68.15
C GLU A 266 -184.50 -32.46 -67.23
N ALA A 267 -184.13 -33.69 -67.59
CA ALA A 267 -183.17 -34.51 -66.83
C ALA A 267 -181.79 -33.82 -66.68
N LEU A 268 -181.30 -33.17 -67.73
CA LEU A 268 -180.02 -32.45 -67.72
C LEU A 268 -180.01 -31.22 -66.78
N ARG A 269 -181.15 -30.58 -66.54
CA ARG A 269 -181.22 -29.41 -65.64
C ARG A 269 -180.94 -29.77 -64.19
N THR A 270 -181.44 -30.92 -63.72
CA THR A 270 -181.26 -31.38 -62.34
C THR A 270 -179.79 -31.67 -62.04
N GLN A 271 -179.10 -32.38 -62.96
CA GLN A 271 -177.68 -32.73 -62.81
C GLN A 271 -176.77 -31.49 -62.74
N ILE A 272 -177.06 -30.44 -63.52
CA ILE A 272 -176.32 -29.17 -63.48
C ILE A 272 -176.47 -28.49 -62.11
N SER A 273 -177.67 -28.54 -61.50
CA SER A 273 -177.91 -27.94 -60.18
C SER A 273 -177.17 -28.68 -59.04
N GLU A 274 -177.02 -30.00 -59.14
CA GLU A 274 -176.24 -30.79 -58.16
C GLU A 274 -174.73 -30.57 -58.30
N ALA A 275 -174.23 -30.38 -59.52
CA ALA A 275 -172.82 -30.09 -59.79
C ALA A 275 -172.40 -28.72 -59.24
N ASP A 276 -173.20 -27.67 -59.47
CA ASP A 276 -172.95 -26.31 -58.98
C ASP A 276 -172.95 -26.24 -57.43
N ALA A 277 -173.80 -27.02 -56.76
CA ALA A 277 -173.81 -27.13 -55.31
C ALA A 277 -172.51 -27.73 -54.75
N LYS A 278 -171.98 -28.81 -55.38
CA LYS A 278 -170.71 -29.43 -54.99
C LYS A 278 -169.52 -28.49 -55.21
N PHE A 279 -169.46 -27.83 -56.37
CA PHE A 279 -168.38 -26.89 -56.70
C PHE A 279 -168.25 -25.76 -55.66
N LYS A 280 -169.39 -25.25 -55.15
CA LYS A 280 -169.43 -24.21 -54.10
C LYS A 280 -168.94 -24.73 -52.75
N GLN A 281 -169.23 -25.99 -52.41
CA GLN A 281 -168.71 -26.63 -51.19
C GLN A 281 -167.19 -26.84 -51.26
N GLU A 282 -166.68 -27.33 -52.39
CA GLU A 282 -165.25 -27.54 -52.61
C GLU A 282 -164.47 -26.21 -52.55
N LEU A 283 -164.94 -25.17 -53.24
CA LEU A 283 -164.37 -23.81 -53.17
C LEU A 283 -164.24 -23.29 -51.73
N TRP A 284 -165.27 -23.46 -50.90
CA TRP A 284 -165.23 -23.03 -49.50
C TRP A 284 -164.17 -23.78 -48.69
N THR A 285 -164.07 -25.10 -48.87
CA THR A 285 -163.05 -25.90 -48.17
C THR A 285 -161.61 -25.57 -48.61
N LEU A 286 -161.40 -25.26 -49.89
CA LEU A 286 -160.10 -24.79 -50.40
C LEU A 286 -159.73 -23.41 -49.82
N GLN A 287 -160.71 -22.50 -49.70
CA GLN A 287 -160.47 -21.15 -49.17
C GLN A 287 -160.09 -21.17 -47.67
N ASP A 288 -160.75 -21.98 -46.84
CA ASP A 288 -160.40 -22.12 -45.43
C ASP A 288 -159.11 -22.96 -45.21
N ARG A 289 -158.72 -23.81 -46.17
CA ARG A 289 -157.40 -24.47 -46.17
C ARG A 289 -156.27 -23.49 -46.48
N LEU A 290 -156.42 -22.68 -47.53
CA LEU A 290 -155.47 -21.61 -47.89
C LEU A 290 -155.28 -20.62 -46.72
N ARG A 291 -156.36 -20.30 -46.00
CA ARG A 291 -156.31 -19.42 -44.82
C ARG A 291 -155.44 -20.00 -43.69
N ARG A 292 -155.52 -21.31 -43.42
CA ARG A 292 -154.65 -21.98 -42.43
C ARG A 292 -153.18 -21.99 -42.86
N GLU A 293 -152.90 -22.27 -44.13
CA GLU A 293 -151.52 -22.25 -44.64
C GLU A 293 -150.90 -20.84 -44.58
N GLN A 294 -151.70 -19.78 -44.76
CA GLN A 294 -151.27 -18.40 -44.52
C GLN A 294 -151.00 -18.11 -43.02
N GLU A 295 -151.84 -18.61 -42.12
CA GLU A 295 -151.61 -18.49 -40.67
C GLU A 295 -150.35 -19.26 -40.21
N ASP A 296 -150.11 -20.46 -40.74
CA ASP A 296 -148.94 -21.27 -40.36
C ASP A 296 -147.64 -20.76 -40.97
N THR A 297 -147.66 -20.24 -42.21
CA THR A 297 -146.48 -19.57 -42.79
C THR A 297 -146.14 -18.25 -42.07
N ALA A 298 -147.13 -17.54 -41.52
CA ALA A 298 -146.88 -16.38 -40.67
C ALA A 298 -146.22 -16.76 -39.32
N LYS A 299 -146.62 -17.88 -38.70
CA LYS A 299 -145.95 -18.44 -37.51
C LYS A 299 -144.51 -18.82 -37.81
N TRP A 300 -144.27 -19.53 -38.91
CA TRP A 300 -142.92 -19.94 -39.33
C TRP A 300 -141.98 -18.75 -39.58
N ARG A 301 -142.45 -17.68 -40.23
CA ARG A 301 -141.68 -16.43 -40.36
C ARG A 301 -141.35 -15.81 -39.01
N SER A 302 -142.35 -15.68 -38.14
CA SER A 302 -142.17 -15.11 -36.79
C SER A 302 -141.15 -15.91 -35.95
N GLN A 303 -141.11 -17.23 -36.10
CA GLN A 303 -140.14 -18.11 -35.45
C GLN A 303 -138.74 -18.02 -36.09
N HIS A 304 -138.67 -17.96 -37.41
CA HIS A 304 -137.41 -17.76 -38.15
C HIS A 304 -136.74 -16.43 -37.80
N ASP A 305 -137.49 -15.33 -37.80
CA ASP A 305 -136.97 -14.00 -37.54
C ASP A 305 -136.53 -13.84 -36.08
N ARG A 306 -137.22 -14.53 -35.16
CA ARG A 306 -136.77 -14.69 -33.76
C ARG A 306 -135.44 -15.45 -33.67
N LEU A 307 -135.31 -16.59 -34.37
CA LEU A 307 -134.07 -17.38 -34.36
C LEU A 307 -132.89 -16.62 -35.00
N LEU A 308 -133.13 -15.79 -36.01
CA LEU A 308 -132.11 -14.87 -36.55
C LEU A 308 -131.68 -13.82 -35.53
N PHE A 309 -132.62 -13.26 -34.76
CA PHE A 309 -132.29 -12.30 -33.70
C PHE A 309 -131.49 -12.95 -32.56
N GLU A 310 -131.92 -14.12 -32.07
CA GLU A 310 -131.22 -14.88 -31.03
C GLU A 310 -129.82 -15.30 -31.51
N SER A 311 -129.69 -15.79 -32.75
CA SER A 311 -128.39 -16.11 -33.37
C SER A 311 -127.50 -14.89 -33.55
N GLY A 312 -128.07 -13.71 -33.83
CA GLY A 312 -127.34 -12.45 -33.96
C GLY A 312 -126.76 -11.99 -32.62
N GLN A 313 -127.54 -12.09 -31.54
CA GLN A 313 -127.08 -11.80 -30.19
C GLN A 313 -125.94 -12.75 -29.76
N SER A 314 -126.10 -14.06 -29.94
CA SER A 314 -125.04 -15.02 -29.59
C SER A 314 -123.76 -14.81 -30.42
N ALA A 315 -123.87 -14.46 -31.71
CA ALA A 315 -122.69 -14.14 -32.52
C ALA A 315 -121.96 -12.89 -32.00
N GLN A 316 -122.69 -11.85 -31.60
CA GLN A 316 -122.12 -10.62 -31.04
C GLN A 316 -121.49 -10.85 -29.66
N GLU A 317 -122.10 -11.69 -28.82
CA GLU A 317 -121.59 -12.08 -27.51
C GLU A 317 -120.28 -12.88 -27.64
N ILE A 318 -120.27 -13.93 -28.49
CA ILE A 318 -119.06 -14.71 -28.82
C ILE A 318 -117.94 -13.82 -29.37
N GLN A 319 -118.27 -12.85 -30.25
CA GLN A 319 -117.27 -11.93 -30.79
C GLN A 319 -116.69 -11.02 -29.70
N SER A 320 -117.50 -10.61 -28.71
CA SER A 320 -117.02 -9.84 -27.56
C SER A 320 -116.09 -10.65 -26.66
N GLU A 321 -116.46 -11.90 -26.32
CA GLU A 321 -115.63 -12.80 -25.52
C GLU A 321 -114.30 -13.12 -26.22
N LEU A 322 -114.35 -13.42 -27.53
CA LEU A 322 -113.16 -13.68 -28.34
C LEU A 322 -112.21 -12.46 -28.37
N SER A 323 -112.75 -11.24 -28.49
CA SER A 323 -111.92 -10.03 -28.44
C SER A 323 -111.24 -9.85 -27.08
N GLY A 324 -111.93 -10.14 -25.98
CA GLY A 324 -111.38 -10.11 -24.63
C GLY A 324 -110.34 -11.21 -24.37
N ALA A 325 -110.55 -12.39 -24.94
CA ALA A 325 -109.60 -13.51 -24.87
C ALA A 325 -108.31 -13.22 -25.67
N VAL A 326 -108.43 -12.67 -26.88
CA VAL A 326 -107.27 -12.24 -27.69
C VAL A 326 -106.47 -11.16 -26.97
N ALA A 327 -107.13 -10.13 -26.42
CA ALA A 327 -106.45 -9.06 -25.67
C ALA A 327 -105.68 -9.60 -24.45
N LYS A 328 -106.26 -10.55 -23.69
CA LYS A 328 -105.57 -11.23 -22.58
C LYS A 328 -104.37 -12.06 -23.06
N TYR A 329 -104.52 -12.79 -24.17
CA TYR A 329 -103.45 -13.60 -24.74
C TYR A 329 -102.27 -12.74 -25.24
N GLU A 330 -102.55 -11.59 -25.88
CA GLU A 330 -101.51 -10.63 -26.27
C GLU A 330 -100.80 -10.01 -25.06
N GLN A 331 -101.53 -9.70 -23.99
CA GLN A 331 -100.96 -9.20 -22.74
C GLN A 331 -100.05 -10.26 -22.09
N GLU A 332 -100.50 -11.52 -21.99
CA GLU A 332 -99.66 -12.62 -21.53
C GLU A 332 -98.42 -12.83 -22.41
N ARG A 333 -98.55 -12.72 -23.74
CA ARG A 333 -97.42 -12.85 -24.68
C ARG A 333 -96.38 -11.76 -24.46
N LYS A 334 -96.81 -10.51 -24.21
CA LYS A 334 -95.91 -9.40 -23.84
C LYS A 334 -95.22 -9.67 -22.51
N LEU A 335 -95.96 -10.02 -21.46
CA LEU A 335 -95.40 -10.34 -20.14
C LEU A 335 -94.41 -11.51 -20.16
N ARG A 336 -94.66 -12.54 -20.99
CA ARG A 336 -93.71 -13.65 -21.22
C ARG A 336 -92.45 -13.17 -21.95
N SER A 337 -92.57 -12.30 -22.96
CA SER A 337 -91.43 -11.72 -23.66
C SER A 337 -90.59 -10.80 -22.78
N GLU A 338 -91.22 -9.98 -21.95
CA GLU A 338 -90.57 -9.09 -20.98
C GLU A 338 -89.86 -9.88 -19.89
N LYS A 339 -90.49 -10.96 -19.39
CA LYS A 339 -89.87 -11.89 -18.43
C LYS A 339 -88.63 -12.57 -19.00
N GLU A 340 -88.69 -13.10 -20.23
CA GLU A 340 -87.53 -13.79 -20.81
C GLU A 340 -86.39 -12.81 -21.09
N ALA A 341 -86.69 -11.61 -21.59
CA ALA A 341 -85.71 -10.54 -21.76
C ALA A 341 -85.07 -10.11 -20.41
N MET A 342 -85.84 -10.09 -19.32
CA MET A 342 -85.29 -9.83 -17.98
C MET A 342 -84.41 -10.99 -17.47
N ILE A 343 -84.78 -12.24 -17.77
CA ILE A 343 -83.96 -13.42 -17.43
C ILE A 343 -82.63 -13.38 -18.20
N ASP A 344 -82.64 -13.05 -19.49
CA ASP A 344 -81.42 -12.95 -20.30
C ASP A 344 -80.54 -11.76 -19.90
N ALA A 345 -81.14 -10.62 -19.53
CA ALA A 345 -80.41 -9.51 -18.93
C ALA A 345 -79.73 -9.93 -17.60
N MET A 346 -80.43 -10.66 -16.72
CA MET A 346 -79.87 -11.19 -15.48
C MET A 346 -78.80 -12.28 -15.72
N ARG A 347 -78.86 -13.02 -16.84
CA ARG A 347 -77.80 -13.96 -17.25
C ARG A 347 -76.55 -13.22 -17.68
N ALA A 348 -76.68 -12.21 -18.55
CA ALA A 348 -75.57 -11.39 -19.02
C ALA A 348 -74.85 -10.69 -17.86
N ASP A 349 -75.59 -10.01 -16.99
CA ASP A 349 -75.06 -9.31 -15.81
C ASP A 349 -74.34 -10.27 -14.83
N ALA A 350 -74.84 -11.51 -14.70
CA ALA A 350 -74.20 -12.57 -13.92
C ALA A 350 -72.96 -13.19 -14.60
N GLU A 351 -72.87 -13.17 -15.94
CA GLU A 351 -71.68 -13.61 -16.68
C GLU A 351 -70.59 -12.54 -16.70
N ASP A 352 -70.94 -11.27 -16.89
CA ASP A 352 -70.02 -10.14 -16.72
C ASP A 352 -69.49 -10.07 -15.27
N SER A 353 -70.35 -10.25 -14.27
CA SER A 353 -69.93 -10.37 -12.86
C SER A 353 -68.95 -11.52 -12.61
N ARG A 354 -69.08 -12.65 -13.33
CA ARG A 354 -68.13 -13.79 -13.25
C ARG A 354 -66.83 -13.49 -13.99
N ALA A 355 -66.89 -12.81 -15.12
CA ALA A 355 -65.71 -12.38 -15.88
C ALA A 355 -64.89 -11.35 -15.08
N GLU A 356 -65.55 -10.40 -14.39
CA GLU A 356 -64.86 -9.48 -13.49
C GLU A 356 -64.30 -10.19 -12.26
N ASN A 357 -65.05 -11.08 -11.61
CA ASN A 357 -64.57 -11.79 -10.42
C ASN A 357 -63.34 -12.69 -10.74
N THR A 358 -63.37 -13.43 -11.86
CA THR A 358 -62.20 -14.22 -12.31
C THR A 358 -61.00 -13.34 -12.69
N LYS A 359 -61.23 -12.19 -13.33
CA LYS A 359 -60.19 -11.17 -13.58
C LYS A 359 -59.59 -10.64 -12.28
N LEU A 360 -60.40 -10.23 -11.31
CA LEU A 360 -59.96 -9.78 -9.98
C LEU A 360 -59.19 -10.87 -9.24
N GLN A 361 -59.65 -12.12 -9.28
CA GLN A 361 -58.96 -13.26 -8.68
C GLN A 361 -57.59 -13.53 -9.32
N SER A 362 -57.46 -13.33 -10.64
CA SER A 362 -56.17 -13.41 -11.34
C SER A 362 -55.22 -12.26 -10.93
N GLN A 363 -55.74 -11.04 -10.75
CA GLN A 363 -54.96 -9.89 -10.27
C GLN A 363 -54.50 -10.08 -8.82
N VAL A 364 -55.38 -10.56 -7.93
CA VAL A 364 -55.02 -10.90 -6.54
C VAL A 364 -53.95 -11.98 -6.49
N SER A 365 -54.05 -12.99 -7.36
CA SER A 365 -53.02 -14.04 -7.47
C SER A 365 -51.68 -13.48 -7.96
N SER A 366 -51.70 -12.62 -9.00
CA SER A 366 -50.50 -11.93 -9.51
C SER A 366 -49.84 -11.10 -8.42
N SER A 367 -50.58 -10.18 -7.78
CA SER A 367 -50.07 -9.32 -6.70
C SER A 367 -49.58 -10.12 -5.50
N SER A 368 -50.20 -11.26 -5.17
CA SER A 368 -49.72 -12.17 -4.12
C SER A 368 -48.35 -12.77 -4.47
N THR A 369 -48.15 -13.22 -5.71
CA THR A 369 -46.83 -13.71 -6.15
C THR A 369 -45.78 -12.59 -6.22
N GLU A 370 -46.17 -11.37 -6.59
CA GLU A 370 -45.27 -10.21 -6.58
C GLU A 370 -44.85 -9.83 -5.15
N ILE A 371 -45.78 -9.79 -4.19
CA ILE A 371 -45.49 -9.59 -2.77
C ILE A 371 -44.52 -10.66 -2.24
N ALA A 372 -44.74 -11.94 -2.56
CA ALA A 372 -43.84 -13.02 -2.15
C ALA A 372 -42.43 -12.88 -2.76
N ASN A 373 -42.34 -12.43 -4.02
CA ASN A 373 -41.06 -12.15 -4.68
C ASN A 373 -40.35 -10.92 -4.09
N LEU A 374 -41.10 -9.86 -3.72
CA LEU A 374 -40.57 -8.69 -3.03
C LEU A 374 -40.10 -9.00 -1.61
N GLN A 375 -40.83 -9.85 -0.87
CA GLN A 375 -40.40 -10.36 0.44
C GLN A 375 -39.10 -11.15 0.35
N LYS A 376 -38.95 -12.02 -0.67
CA LYS A 376 -37.67 -12.70 -0.94
C LYS A 376 -36.53 -11.72 -1.23
N LYS A 377 -36.75 -10.73 -2.10
CA LYS A 377 -35.75 -9.69 -2.40
C LYS A 377 -35.36 -8.90 -1.14
N LEU A 378 -36.32 -8.53 -0.30
CA LEU A 378 -36.08 -7.83 0.95
C LEU A 378 -35.22 -8.68 1.90
N GLN A 379 -35.53 -9.97 2.04
CA GLN A 379 -34.74 -10.89 2.85
C GLN A 379 -33.30 -11.05 2.32
N THR A 380 -33.10 -11.15 1.00
CA THR A 380 -31.75 -11.16 0.40
C THR A 380 -31.00 -9.87 0.70
N VAL A 381 -31.61 -8.70 0.51
CA VAL A 381 -30.98 -7.39 0.79
C VAL A 381 -30.65 -7.23 2.29
N GLN A 382 -31.47 -7.77 3.21
CA GLN A 382 -31.16 -7.78 4.64
C GLN A 382 -29.96 -8.69 4.95
N VAL A 383 -29.90 -9.89 4.38
CA VAL A 383 -28.75 -10.81 4.56
C VAL A 383 -27.47 -10.20 3.97
N ASP A 384 -27.55 -9.58 2.79
CA ASP A 384 -26.41 -8.89 2.16
C ASP A 384 -25.96 -7.69 3.00
N ALA A 385 -26.88 -6.96 3.63
CA ALA A 385 -26.54 -5.85 4.54
C ALA A 385 -25.84 -6.35 5.82
N GLU A 386 -26.38 -7.39 6.48
CA GLU A 386 -25.71 -8.03 7.63
C GLU A 386 -24.32 -8.58 7.27
N GLN A 387 -24.18 -9.17 6.07
CA GLN A 387 -22.92 -9.71 5.59
C GLN A 387 -21.88 -8.60 5.39
N ASN A 388 -22.27 -7.49 4.75
CA ASN A 388 -21.41 -6.31 4.59
C ASN A 388 -21.05 -5.66 5.94
N GLU A 389 -21.96 -5.62 6.92
CA GLU A 389 -21.68 -5.11 8.27
C GLU A 389 -20.65 -5.99 9.01
N ARG A 390 -20.78 -7.32 8.91
CA ARG A 390 -19.81 -8.28 9.47
C ARG A 390 -18.43 -8.12 8.82
N ASP A 391 -18.39 -8.06 7.49
CA ASP A 391 -17.14 -7.92 6.74
C ASP A 391 -16.46 -6.57 7.01
N ALA A 392 -17.22 -5.48 7.11
CA ALA A 392 -16.71 -4.17 7.52
C ALA A 392 -16.18 -4.18 8.97
N SER A 393 -16.89 -4.84 9.88
CA SER A 393 -16.49 -4.96 11.30
C SER A 393 -15.18 -5.74 11.47
N GLU A 394 -14.98 -6.83 10.73
CA GLU A 394 -13.70 -7.55 10.78
C GLU A 394 -12.60 -6.79 10.01
N ARG A 395 -12.92 -6.04 8.94
CA ARG A 395 -11.99 -5.09 8.31
C ARG A 395 -11.46 -4.06 9.33
N ILE A 396 -12.34 -3.51 10.16
CA ILE A 396 -12.00 -2.56 11.23
C ILE A 396 -11.10 -3.23 12.28
N ARG A 397 -11.39 -4.48 12.70
CA ARG A 397 -10.52 -5.23 13.63
C ARG A 397 -9.14 -5.51 13.06
N VAL A 398 -9.04 -5.89 11.79
CA VAL A 398 -7.74 -6.08 11.11
C VAL A 398 -6.97 -4.75 11.11
N LEU A 399 -7.59 -3.65 10.69
CA LEU A 399 -6.96 -2.33 10.69
C LEU A 399 -6.54 -1.85 12.10
N GLN A 400 -7.33 -2.14 13.14
CA GLN A 400 -6.94 -1.84 14.53
C GLN A 400 -5.73 -2.68 14.98
N ARG A 401 -5.68 -3.97 14.60
CA ARG A 401 -4.56 -4.88 14.88
C ARG A 401 -3.28 -4.43 14.16
N ASP A 402 -3.41 -4.04 12.90
CA ASP A 402 -2.29 -3.54 12.07
C ASP A 402 -1.79 -2.17 12.55
N LEU A 403 -2.70 -1.25 12.92
CA LEU A 403 -2.36 0.03 13.55
C LEU A 403 -1.59 -0.19 14.86
N THR A 404 -2.03 -1.13 15.69
CA THR A 404 -1.34 -1.50 16.95
C THR A 404 0.05 -2.08 16.68
N SER A 405 0.17 -2.95 15.67
CA SER A 405 1.46 -3.52 15.23
C SER A 405 2.41 -2.44 14.70
N ALA A 406 1.90 -1.52 13.88
CA ALA A 406 2.66 -0.40 13.33
C ALA A 406 3.11 0.58 14.43
N HIS A 407 2.26 0.87 15.41
CA HIS A 407 2.60 1.72 16.54
C HIS A 407 3.66 1.06 17.45
N GLY A 408 3.58 -0.26 17.68
CA GLY A 408 4.61 -1.02 18.38
C GLY A 408 5.96 -1.02 17.65
N LYS A 409 5.96 -1.20 16.32
CA LYS A 409 7.17 -1.10 15.47
C LYS A 409 7.76 0.31 15.48
N LEU A 410 6.93 1.35 15.37
CA LEU A 410 7.34 2.75 15.42
C LEU A 410 8.01 3.06 16.76
N LYS A 411 7.40 2.66 17.88
CA LYS A 411 7.98 2.83 19.20
C LYS A 411 9.31 2.09 19.33
N SER A 412 9.39 0.82 18.93
CA SER A 412 10.65 0.06 18.97
C SER A 412 11.76 0.68 18.11
N ALA A 413 11.42 1.31 16.98
CA ALA A 413 12.38 2.03 16.15
C ALA A 413 12.84 3.36 16.79
N GLN A 414 11.94 4.04 17.51
CA GLN A 414 12.26 5.27 18.25
C GLN A 414 13.10 4.99 19.50
N ASP A 415 12.76 3.94 20.27
CA ASP A 415 13.56 3.47 21.41
C ASP A 415 14.98 3.07 20.94
N ALA A 416 15.11 2.43 19.76
CA ALA A 416 16.40 2.08 19.16
C ALA A 416 17.18 3.32 18.65
N HIS A 417 16.50 4.30 18.05
CA HIS A 417 17.11 5.57 17.66
C HIS A 417 17.66 6.33 18.86
N ASP A 418 16.90 6.42 19.95
CA ASP A 418 17.32 7.15 21.15
C ASP A 418 18.43 6.41 21.91
N GLY A 419 18.47 5.08 21.84
CA GLY A 419 19.62 4.26 22.23
C GLY A 419 20.88 4.60 21.42
N ALA A 420 20.82 4.54 20.09
CA ALA A 420 21.94 4.88 19.21
C ALA A 420 22.41 6.34 19.39
N MET A 421 21.49 7.29 19.61
CA MET A 421 21.82 8.68 19.92
C MET A 421 22.47 8.84 21.30
N SER A 422 22.20 7.94 22.25
CA SER A 422 22.91 7.87 23.53
C SER A 422 24.34 7.36 23.32
N GLU A 423 24.53 6.29 22.55
CA GLU A 423 25.85 5.74 22.20
C GLU A 423 26.70 6.75 21.40
N MET A 424 26.11 7.49 20.46
CA MET A 424 26.80 8.58 19.77
C MET A 424 27.25 9.71 20.71
N ARG A 425 26.48 10.00 21.77
CA ARG A 425 26.85 11.01 22.78
C ARG A 425 27.96 10.53 23.70
N THR A 426 27.92 9.28 24.16
CA THR A 426 28.97 8.72 25.04
C THR A 426 30.28 8.51 24.29
N THR A 427 30.23 8.04 23.05
CA THR A 427 31.42 7.93 22.18
C THR A 427 32.00 9.30 21.83
N ALA A 428 31.18 10.30 21.51
CA ALA A 428 31.66 11.68 21.31
C ALA A 428 32.35 12.26 22.56
N GLN A 429 31.77 12.08 23.75
CA GLN A 429 32.39 12.51 25.01
C GLN A 429 33.70 11.75 25.31
N ALA A 430 33.78 10.45 24.98
CA ALA A 430 35.00 9.67 25.13
C ALA A 430 36.10 10.14 24.17
N LEU A 431 35.75 10.51 22.94
CA LEU A 431 36.67 11.11 21.97
C LEU A 431 37.12 12.52 22.39
N GLU A 432 36.22 13.37 22.91
CA GLU A 432 36.57 14.70 23.43
C GLU A 432 37.55 14.62 24.61
N LYS A 433 37.38 13.63 25.50
CA LYS A 433 38.34 13.34 26.59
C LYS A 433 39.69 12.86 26.06
N LYS A 434 39.71 11.99 25.05
CA LYS A 434 40.95 11.54 24.39
C LYS A 434 41.68 12.69 23.69
N LEU A 435 40.95 13.57 23.02
CA LEU A 435 41.51 14.77 22.38
C LEU A 435 42.20 15.65 23.42
N LYS A 436 41.52 16.02 24.50
CA LYS A 436 42.09 16.82 25.60
C LYS A 436 43.31 16.18 26.27
N SER A 437 43.30 14.86 26.43
CA SER A 437 44.47 14.12 26.92
C SER A 437 45.64 14.16 25.92
N SER A 438 45.37 14.15 24.62
CA SER A 438 46.40 14.27 23.58
C SER A 438 46.94 15.70 23.45
N GLU A 439 46.09 16.72 23.62
CA GLU A 439 46.49 18.13 23.66
C GLU A 439 47.41 18.40 24.86
N GLN A 440 47.08 17.84 26.03
CA GLN A 440 47.92 17.90 27.23
C GLN A 440 49.27 17.20 27.04
N GLU A 441 49.31 16.00 26.45
CA GLU A 441 50.60 15.32 26.20
C GLU A 441 51.42 16.03 25.11
N LEU A 442 50.79 16.64 24.09
CA LEU A 442 51.49 17.46 23.09
C LEU A 442 52.14 18.70 23.72
N GLU A 443 51.45 19.43 24.60
CA GLU A 443 52.03 20.60 25.26
C GLU A 443 53.10 20.20 26.30
N ARG A 444 52.93 19.05 26.97
CA ARG A 444 53.97 18.43 27.80
C ARG A 444 55.22 18.05 27.00
N LEU A 445 55.05 17.42 25.83
CA LEU A 445 56.16 17.09 24.91
C LEU A 445 56.83 18.36 24.38
N ARG A 446 56.07 19.42 24.09
CA ARG A 446 56.58 20.72 23.66
C ARG A 446 57.43 21.41 24.74
N GLY A 447 56.95 21.45 25.98
CA GLY A 447 57.72 21.95 27.11
C GLY A 447 58.99 21.14 27.37
N THR A 448 58.91 19.81 27.21
CA THR A 448 60.07 18.91 27.31
C THR A 448 61.09 19.21 26.20
N LEU A 449 60.64 19.36 24.95
CA LEU A 449 61.50 19.70 23.80
C LEU A 449 62.19 21.07 23.98
N GLN A 450 61.46 22.07 24.49
CA GLN A 450 62.02 23.39 24.78
C GLN A 450 63.07 23.33 25.90
N ALA A 451 62.84 22.52 26.93
CA ALA A 451 63.83 22.28 27.99
C ALA A 451 65.09 21.59 27.45
N THR A 452 64.93 20.53 26.63
CA THR A 452 66.07 19.87 25.96
C THR A 452 66.85 20.82 25.06
N GLN A 453 66.17 21.60 24.22
CA GLN A 453 66.82 22.59 23.33
C GLN A 453 67.59 23.64 24.13
N SER A 454 67.03 24.12 25.25
CA SER A 454 67.70 25.06 26.16
C SER A 454 68.93 24.45 26.82
N ALA A 455 68.86 23.17 27.23
CA ALA A 455 69.99 22.43 27.76
C ALA A 455 71.09 22.19 26.71
N THR A 456 70.74 21.83 25.47
CA THR A 456 71.71 21.67 24.37
C THR A 456 72.44 22.99 24.07
N LEU A 457 71.72 24.11 24.03
CA LEU A 457 72.33 25.43 23.88
C LEU A 457 73.25 25.78 25.05
N HIS A 458 72.86 25.46 26.29
CA HIS A 458 73.72 25.67 27.46
C HIS A 458 75.01 24.83 27.41
N SER A 459 74.91 23.54 27.07
CA SER A 459 76.08 22.67 26.88
C SER A 459 76.99 23.18 25.76
N GLN A 460 76.43 23.60 24.61
CA GLN A 460 77.20 24.20 23.52
C GLN A 460 77.97 25.45 23.98
N ASP A 461 77.36 26.26 24.84
CA ASP A 461 77.95 27.47 25.40
C ASP A 461 79.00 27.17 26.49
N VAL A 462 78.95 26.00 27.14
CA VAL A 462 80.00 25.46 28.03
C VAL A 462 81.17 24.95 27.21
N TYR A 463 80.94 24.04 26.25
CA TYR A 463 81.98 23.48 25.39
C TYR A 463 82.71 24.56 24.59
N ARG A 464 82.00 25.62 24.15
CA ARG A 464 82.63 26.79 23.54
C ARG A 464 83.61 27.49 24.49
N LYS A 465 83.21 27.76 25.74
CA LYS A 465 84.09 28.40 26.74
C LYS A 465 85.29 27.51 27.09
N GLU A 466 85.09 26.19 27.08
CA GLU A 466 86.15 25.22 27.29
C GLU A 466 87.14 25.22 26.12
N VAL A 467 86.67 25.20 24.86
CA VAL A 467 87.52 25.37 23.66
C VAL A 467 88.29 26.70 23.69
N GLU A 468 87.64 27.82 24.02
CA GLU A 468 88.32 29.12 24.19
C GLU A 468 89.39 29.08 25.31
N THR A 469 89.20 28.25 26.34
CA THR A 469 90.18 28.05 27.44
C THR A 469 91.34 27.16 27.01
N LEU A 470 91.07 26.05 26.31
CA LEU A 470 92.09 25.16 25.75
C LEU A 470 92.95 25.90 24.69
N GLN A 471 92.36 26.80 23.89
CA GLN A 471 93.10 27.67 22.97
C GLN A 471 94.06 28.64 23.68
N ARG A 472 93.66 29.19 24.84
CA ARG A 472 94.55 30.02 25.67
C ARG A 472 95.69 29.18 26.26
N GLN A 473 95.40 27.96 26.76
CA GLN A 473 96.43 27.04 27.25
C GLN A 473 97.43 26.65 26.14
N LEU A 474 96.94 26.35 24.93
CA LEU A 474 97.79 26.12 23.75
C LEU A 474 98.68 27.32 23.42
N SER A 475 98.15 28.54 23.53
CA SER A 475 98.90 29.78 23.28
C SER A 475 100.01 30.00 24.32
N VAL A 476 99.74 29.68 25.60
CA VAL A 476 100.75 29.72 26.67
C VAL A 476 101.83 28.66 26.43
N LEU A 477 101.45 27.41 26.17
CA LEU A 477 102.38 26.31 25.90
C LEU A 477 103.27 26.57 24.66
N GLN A 478 102.73 27.22 23.62
CA GLN A 478 103.51 27.65 22.45
C GLN A 478 104.53 28.75 22.80
N GLN A 479 104.21 29.65 23.72
CA GLN A 479 105.13 30.68 24.20
C GLN A 479 106.20 30.08 25.12
N GLU A 480 105.83 29.21 26.06
CA GLU A 480 106.75 28.48 26.94
C GLU A 480 107.74 27.61 26.14
N LEU A 481 107.28 26.92 25.08
CA LEU A 481 108.13 26.17 24.16
C LEU A 481 109.15 27.08 23.46
N LYS A 482 108.71 28.24 22.97
CA LYS A 482 109.55 29.23 22.28
C LYS A 482 110.58 29.88 23.20
N ASP A 483 110.26 30.03 24.47
CA ASP A 483 111.20 30.54 25.48
C ASP A 483 112.19 29.44 25.93
N ALA A 484 111.77 28.17 25.94
CA ALA A 484 112.67 27.03 26.10
C ALA A 484 113.66 26.87 24.94
N GLU A 485 113.23 27.07 23.68
CA GLU A 485 114.13 27.07 22.51
C GLU A 485 115.18 28.19 22.58
N GLN A 486 114.82 29.37 23.09
CA GLN A 486 115.75 30.47 23.33
C GLN A 486 116.75 30.17 24.46
N SER A 487 116.30 29.49 25.53
CA SER A 487 117.19 28.98 26.59
C SER A 487 118.20 27.95 26.05
N GLN A 488 117.73 26.98 25.25
CA GLN A 488 118.56 25.90 24.73
C GLN A 488 119.61 26.37 23.70
N THR A 489 119.29 27.39 22.90
CA THR A 489 120.23 28.01 21.94
C THR A 489 121.29 28.89 22.59
N ALA A 490 121.10 29.33 23.84
CA ALA A 490 122.16 29.93 24.65
C ALA A 490 123.12 28.85 25.20
N SER A 491 122.59 27.84 25.88
CA SER A 491 123.37 26.76 26.51
C SER A 491 124.28 26.01 25.53
N SER A 492 123.82 25.78 24.30
CA SER A 492 124.59 25.05 23.29
C SER A 492 125.91 25.71 22.88
N LYS A 493 126.10 27.02 23.13
CA LYS A 493 127.30 27.75 22.68
C LYS A 493 128.48 27.62 23.66
N GLU A 494 128.23 27.70 24.97
CA GLU A 494 129.30 27.59 25.98
C GLU A 494 129.91 26.17 26.04
N SER A 495 129.07 25.15 25.86
CA SER A 495 129.52 23.76 25.88
C SER A 495 130.45 23.40 24.71
N GLN A 496 130.45 24.17 23.62
CA GLN A 496 131.31 23.95 22.46
C GLN A 496 132.70 24.53 22.70
N THR A 497 132.80 25.81 23.09
CA THR A 497 134.07 26.47 23.50
C THR A 497 134.84 25.74 24.60
N SER A 498 134.14 24.98 25.45
CA SER A 498 134.76 24.16 26.49
C SER A 498 135.46 22.91 25.94
N ARG A 499 134.97 22.34 24.83
CA ARG A 499 135.50 21.11 24.22
C ARG A 499 136.73 21.36 23.35
N GLU A 500 136.82 22.51 22.69
CA GLU A 500 138.06 22.95 22.01
C GLU A 500 139.22 23.10 23.01
N ARG A 501 139.00 23.71 24.18
CA ARG A 501 140.06 23.98 25.16
C ARG A 501 140.68 22.72 25.77
N ILE A 502 139.88 21.67 26.05
CA ILE A 502 140.38 20.44 26.67
C ILE A 502 141.35 19.70 25.74
N LYS A 503 141.03 19.62 24.43
CA LYS A 503 141.89 18.95 23.44
C LYS A 503 143.29 19.54 23.30
N VAL A 504 143.48 20.82 23.64
CA VAL A 504 144.79 21.50 23.56
C VAL A 504 145.67 21.18 24.80
N LEU A 505 145.07 20.79 25.93
CA LEU A 505 145.80 20.57 27.18
C LEU A 505 146.35 19.14 27.32
N GLU A 506 145.58 18.11 26.97
CA GLU A 506 146.03 16.71 27.11
C GLU A 506 147.14 16.34 26.12
N GLN A 507 147.16 16.97 24.93
CA GLN A 507 148.25 16.83 23.97
C GLN A 507 149.60 17.28 24.56
N GLY A 508 149.59 18.28 25.47
CA GLY A 508 150.80 18.76 26.17
C GLY A 508 151.30 17.84 27.29
N LEU A 509 150.42 17.00 27.87
CA LEU A 509 150.82 16.02 28.89
C LEU A 509 151.57 14.82 28.29
N SER A 510 151.45 14.59 26.98
CA SER A 510 152.15 13.50 26.28
C SER A 510 153.68 13.68 26.23
N ASP A 511 154.16 14.93 26.26
CA ASP A 511 155.56 15.26 25.94
C ASP A 511 156.38 15.83 27.12
N LEU A 512 155.78 16.02 28.29
CA LEU A 512 156.49 16.40 29.53
C LEU A 512 156.80 15.22 30.47
N GLY A 513 156.15 14.07 30.31
CA GLY A 513 156.40 12.89 31.16
C GLY A 513 157.67 12.09 30.81
N LYS A 514 158.15 12.19 29.57
CA LYS A 514 159.31 11.46 29.01
C LYS A 514 160.67 11.98 29.51
N GLN A 515 160.70 12.59 30.70
CA GLN A 515 161.88 13.15 31.35
C GLN A 515 162.09 12.64 32.79
N LEU A 516 161.21 11.74 33.29
CA LEU A 516 161.34 11.11 34.61
C LEU A 516 161.72 9.62 34.51
N GLU A 517 162.58 9.29 33.55
CA GLU A 517 163.06 7.92 33.26
C GLU A 517 164.45 7.63 33.88
N THR A 518 165.00 8.57 34.67
CA THR A 518 166.44 8.60 35.03
C THR A 518 166.76 8.82 36.52
N THR A 519 165.79 8.72 37.44
CA THR A 519 166.03 8.84 38.90
C THR A 519 165.17 7.88 39.72
N GLU A 520 165.69 7.44 40.87
CA GLU A 520 165.05 6.54 41.87
C GLU A 520 164.84 5.06 41.47
N SER A 521 165.52 4.54 40.45
CA SER A 521 165.51 3.12 40.07
C SER A 521 166.17 2.14 41.09
N GLU A 522 166.46 2.58 42.32
CA GLU A 522 167.26 1.82 43.30
C GLU A 522 166.57 1.59 44.67
N SER A 523 165.24 1.75 44.77
CA SER A 523 164.47 1.46 46.01
C SER A 523 163.62 0.17 45.99
N VAL A 524 163.86 -0.75 45.05
CA VAL A 524 163.30 -2.12 45.08
C VAL A 524 163.90 -2.99 46.22
N ARG A 525 164.77 -2.41 47.06
CA ARG A 525 165.45 -3.06 48.19
C ARG A 525 164.97 -2.65 49.60
N ILE A 526 163.92 -1.82 49.72
CA ILE A 526 163.07 -1.75 50.93
C ILE A 526 161.59 -1.74 50.50
N ARG A 527 160.85 -2.85 50.35
CA ARG A 527 161.09 -4.27 50.67
C ARG A 527 161.16 -4.64 52.16
N GLU A 528 160.41 -5.69 52.51
CA GLU A 528 160.64 -6.64 53.61
C GLU A 528 160.73 -6.18 55.09
N THR A 529 160.89 -4.89 55.41
CA THR A 529 161.13 -4.43 56.82
C THR A 529 160.10 -3.45 57.41
N SER A 530 158.87 -3.41 56.89
CA SER A 530 157.69 -3.51 57.78
C SER A 530 156.46 -3.95 56.97
N GLN A 531 155.78 -5.06 57.29
CA GLN A 531 155.33 -5.53 58.61
C GLN A 531 154.28 -4.63 59.28
N LYS A 532 153.49 -3.92 58.47
CA LYS A 532 152.05 -3.72 58.73
C LYS A 532 151.22 -4.53 57.72
N ALA A 533 151.53 -5.81 57.49
CA ALA A 533 151.10 -6.93 58.34
C ALA A 533 149.57 -7.07 58.57
N MET A 534 148.73 -6.24 57.93
CA MET A 534 147.28 -6.24 58.14
C MET A 534 146.49 -6.59 56.86
N ALA A 535 146.89 -6.07 55.70
CA ALA A 535 146.24 -6.39 54.42
C ALA A 535 146.27 -7.91 54.08
N ALA A 536 147.31 -8.62 54.51
CA ALA A 536 147.46 -10.06 54.32
C ALA A 536 146.47 -10.92 55.14
N ALA A 537 145.68 -10.33 56.04
CA ALA A 537 144.62 -11.05 56.77
C ALA A 537 143.33 -11.21 55.96
N GLN A 538 142.97 -10.23 55.13
CA GLN A 538 141.67 -10.19 54.44
C GLN A 538 141.69 -10.80 53.03
N ALA A 539 142.87 -10.89 52.39
CA ALA A 539 143.00 -11.44 51.03
C ALA A 539 142.58 -12.92 50.88
N LYS A 540 142.47 -13.69 51.99
CA LYS A 540 141.92 -15.06 51.98
C LYS A 540 140.39 -15.15 52.09
N LEU A 541 139.67 -14.02 52.15
CA LEU A 541 138.22 -14.02 52.00
C LEU A 541 137.80 -14.11 50.52
N ALA A 542 138.57 -13.49 49.61
CA ALA A 542 138.32 -13.55 48.17
C ALA A 542 138.32 -15.00 47.60
N GLU A 543 139.12 -15.90 48.19
CA GLU A 543 139.14 -17.33 47.85
C GLU A 543 137.88 -18.10 48.33
N LYS A 544 137.16 -17.56 49.33
CA LYS A 544 135.85 -18.06 49.76
C LYS A 544 134.71 -17.51 48.91
N ASP A 545 134.74 -16.23 48.57
CA ASP A 545 133.65 -15.60 47.81
C ASP A 545 133.59 -16.11 46.37
N THR A 546 134.73 -16.43 45.74
CA THR A 546 134.74 -17.18 44.45
C THR A 546 134.06 -18.55 44.54
N LYS A 547 134.01 -19.15 45.74
CA LYS A 547 133.34 -20.44 46.00
C LYS A 547 131.85 -20.26 46.33
N ILE A 548 131.48 -19.14 46.95
CA ILE A 548 130.08 -18.73 47.15
C ILE A 548 129.45 -18.37 45.80
N GLN A 549 130.15 -17.69 44.90
CA GLN A 549 129.67 -17.38 43.56
C GLN A 549 129.36 -18.67 42.76
N GLN A 550 130.27 -19.65 42.78
CA GLN A 550 130.05 -20.96 42.15
C GLN A 550 128.83 -21.71 42.74
N LEU A 551 128.58 -21.60 44.05
CA LEU A 551 127.39 -22.18 44.69
C LEU A 551 126.10 -21.41 44.37
N GLN A 552 126.16 -20.08 44.23
CA GLN A 552 125.00 -19.27 43.84
C GLN A 552 124.60 -19.49 42.38
N ASP A 553 125.57 -19.64 41.47
CA ASP A 553 125.27 -19.88 40.06
C ASP A 553 124.85 -21.34 39.82
N ALA A 554 125.35 -22.32 40.59
CA ALA A 554 124.78 -23.67 40.65
C ALA A 554 123.33 -23.66 41.19
N ALA A 555 123.03 -22.86 42.22
CA ALA A 555 121.68 -22.71 42.75
C ALA A 555 120.71 -22.03 41.76
N LYS A 556 121.16 -21.03 40.99
CA LYS A 556 120.37 -20.48 39.87
C LYS A 556 120.12 -21.53 38.78
N GLN A 557 121.07 -22.42 38.54
CA GLN A 557 120.96 -23.43 37.50
C GLN A 557 120.02 -24.58 37.88
N THR A 558 119.98 -25.01 39.16
CA THR A 558 118.93 -25.92 39.66
C THR A 558 117.57 -25.24 39.70
N VAL A 559 117.56 -23.94 40.01
CA VAL A 559 116.42 -23.03 39.82
C VAL A 559 116.05 -22.85 38.31
N MET A 560 116.65 -23.52 37.32
CA MET A 560 116.28 -23.34 35.90
C MET A 560 115.34 -24.40 35.31
N ASP A 561 115.32 -25.68 35.76
CA ASP A 561 114.47 -26.74 35.16
C ASP A 561 113.01 -26.92 35.62
N VAL A 562 112.70 -26.98 36.92
CA VAL A 562 111.36 -27.38 37.43
C VAL A 562 110.20 -26.57 36.87
N GLU A 563 110.41 -25.33 36.46
CA GLU A 563 109.47 -24.44 35.77
C GLU A 563 109.63 -24.43 34.23
N ILE A 564 110.75 -24.91 33.67
CA ILE A 564 110.77 -25.49 32.31
C ILE A 564 109.82 -26.71 32.28
N LYS A 565 110.02 -27.68 33.17
CA LYS A 565 109.20 -28.88 33.38
C LYS A 565 107.74 -28.54 33.73
N PHE A 566 107.48 -27.45 34.46
CA PHE A 566 106.13 -26.95 34.75
C PHE A 566 105.41 -26.48 33.48
N GLN A 567 106.11 -25.74 32.62
CA GLN A 567 105.59 -25.30 31.33
C GLN A 567 105.44 -26.44 30.33
N GLU A 568 106.29 -27.46 30.40
CA GLU A 568 106.17 -28.69 29.61
C GLU A 568 104.89 -29.46 29.96
N LYS A 569 104.51 -29.53 31.25
CA LYS A 569 103.21 -30.05 31.68
C LYS A 569 102.03 -29.21 31.18
N LEU A 570 102.12 -27.88 31.20
CA LEU A 570 101.09 -27.00 30.61
C LEU A 570 100.98 -27.16 29.08
N LYS A 571 102.10 -27.48 28.40
CA LYS A 571 102.12 -27.79 26.96
C LYS A 571 101.33 -29.06 26.63
N ASN A 572 101.47 -30.12 27.42
CA ASN A 572 100.85 -31.41 27.11
C ASN A 572 99.31 -31.40 27.14
N SER A 573 98.68 -30.68 28.08
CA SER A 573 97.23 -30.48 28.06
C SER A 573 96.74 -29.70 26.82
N ARG A 574 97.63 -28.96 26.14
CA ARG A 574 97.36 -28.29 24.87
C ARG A 574 97.68 -29.16 23.64
N THR A 575 98.37 -30.28 23.79
CA THR A 575 98.50 -31.30 22.73
C THR A 575 97.16 -32.01 22.51
N GLU A 576 96.43 -32.27 23.60
CA GLU A 576 95.07 -32.82 23.60
C GLU A 576 94.06 -31.88 22.92
N PHE A 577 94.24 -30.55 23.06
CA PHE A 577 93.35 -29.50 22.54
C PHE A 577 93.15 -29.49 21.00
N THR A 578 94.07 -30.05 20.20
CA THR A 578 93.92 -30.04 18.72
C THR A 578 94.03 -31.42 18.09
N GLN A 579 94.69 -32.39 18.72
CA GLN A 579 94.82 -33.74 18.16
C GLN A 579 93.58 -34.63 18.36
N LEU A 580 92.46 -34.07 18.84
CA LEU A 580 91.10 -34.61 18.70
C LEU A 580 90.18 -33.78 17.78
N VAL A 581 90.64 -32.61 17.29
CA VAL A 581 90.07 -31.94 16.08
C VAL A 581 90.55 -32.63 14.79
N GLN A 582 91.37 -33.67 14.97
CA GLN A 582 91.46 -34.91 14.19
C GLN A 582 90.14 -35.38 13.55
N ILE A 583 90.27 -36.35 12.64
CA ILE A 583 89.16 -37.20 12.14
C ILE A 583 88.03 -36.45 11.38
N ILE A 584 88.07 -35.12 11.32
CA ILE A 584 87.21 -34.26 10.46
C ILE A 584 88.06 -33.28 9.61
N ILE A 585 89.39 -33.34 9.59
CA ILE A 585 90.13 -34.28 8.71
C ILE A 585 89.18 -35.18 7.91
N GLU A 586 89.18 -35.08 6.58
CA GLU A 586 88.72 -36.19 5.75
C GLU A 586 87.28 -36.68 6.08
N ARG A 587 86.36 -35.73 6.33
CA ARG A 587 85.04 -35.75 5.67
C ARG A 587 85.02 -34.80 4.46
N ASP A 588 86.07 -34.80 3.68
CA ASP A 588 86.19 -35.73 2.56
C ASP A 588 85.76 -35.12 1.23
N LYS A 589 86.80 -34.87 0.44
CA LYS A 589 86.93 -35.43 -0.91
C LYS A 589 85.81 -34.98 -1.88
N LEU A 590 85.65 -35.81 -2.91
CA LEU A 590 84.51 -35.98 -3.82
C LEU A 590 84.07 -34.81 -4.72
N ILE A 591 83.89 -33.56 -4.26
CA ILE A 591 83.12 -32.56 -5.04
C ILE A 591 83.98 -31.49 -5.74
N LEU A 592 84.98 -30.89 -5.10
CA LEU A 592 85.86 -29.87 -5.72
C LEU A 592 86.91 -30.48 -6.69
N ARG A 593 86.50 -31.40 -7.57
CA ARG A 593 87.43 -32.07 -8.51
C ARG A 593 86.85 -32.61 -9.83
N THR A 594 85.65 -32.24 -10.27
CA THR A 594 84.99 -32.89 -11.45
C THR A 594 84.56 -32.00 -12.62
N HIS A 595 84.10 -30.76 -12.41
CA HIS A 595 83.87 -29.77 -13.48
C HIS A 595 84.74 -28.53 -13.31
N CYS A 596 85.04 -27.84 -14.42
CA CYS A 596 86.07 -26.78 -14.53
C CYS A 596 87.45 -27.22 -13.95
N ARG A 597 88.15 -28.07 -14.70
CA ARG A 597 89.41 -28.73 -14.30
C ARG A 597 90.63 -28.20 -15.06
N ARG A 598 91.79 -28.10 -14.37
CA ARG A 598 93.19 -27.79 -14.82
C ARG A 598 93.51 -26.27 -14.96
N PRO A 599 94.72 -25.73 -14.59
CA PRO A 599 95.88 -26.29 -13.77
C PRO A 599 96.58 -25.39 -12.61
N PHE A 600 97.05 -25.94 -11.41
CA PHE A 600 98.01 -25.46 -10.24
C PHE A 600 97.46 -25.01 -8.77
N THR A 601 98.08 -24.78 -7.53
CA THR A 601 99.30 -25.10 -6.59
C THR A 601 99.26 -24.56 -5.05
N PHE A 602 100.25 -24.86 -4.08
CA PHE A 602 100.77 -24.12 -2.80
C PHE A 602 100.69 -24.64 -1.25
N PHE A 603 101.54 -24.15 -0.24
CA PHE A 603 101.76 -24.62 1.24
C PHE A 603 102.78 -23.85 2.26
N LEU A 604 102.81 -23.99 3.67
CA LEU A 604 103.98 -23.91 4.74
C LEU A 604 103.84 -23.46 6.32
N THR A 605 104.68 -23.99 7.30
CA THR A 605 105.38 -23.50 8.64
C THR A 605 104.81 -23.09 10.10
N THR A 606 105.53 -23.32 11.29
CA THR A 606 105.66 -22.53 12.66
C THR A 606 106.09 -23.24 14.07
N ASN A 607 106.60 -22.52 15.16
CA ASN A 607 106.37 -22.70 16.69
C ASN A 607 107.44 -22.29 17.86
N THR A 608 107.22 -22.45 19.24
CA THR A 608 107.82 -21.66 20.46
C THR A 608 108.11 -22.33 21.93
N PHE A 609 108.58 -21.63 23.03
CA PHE A 609 109.28 -22.08 24.37
C PHE A 609 108.94 -21.48 25.83
N ARG A 610 109.63 -21.87 27.00
CA ARG A 610 109.87 -21.12 28.34
C ARG A 610 111.10 -21.54 29.28
N LEU A 611 111.07 -21.49 30.67
CA LEU A 611 112.19 -21.27 31.68
C LEU A 611 111.82 -21.41 33.25
N SER A 612 112.77 -21.49 34.24
CA SER A 612 112.74 -21.42 35.79
C SER A 612 112.56 -22.73 36.66
N ALA A 613 112.56 -22.77 38.04
CA ALA A 613 112.52 -24.00 38.93
C ALA A 613 112.67 -23.93 40.51
N GLN A 614 112.65 -25.12 41.20
CA GLN A 614 113.07 -25.49 42.60
C GLN A 614 113.10 -27.05 42.87
N SER A 615 114.05 -27.65 43.66
CA SER A 615 114.63 -29.04 43.48
C SER A 615 115.34 -29.15 42.12
N ASP A 616 115.83 -30.33 41.74
CA ASP A 616 116.36 -30.70 40.42
C ASP A 616 115.87 -29.83 39.24
N SER A 617 116.67 -29.01 38.54
CA SER A 617 118.01 -29.32 38.05
C SER A 617 118.43 -28.31 36.93
N PHE A 618 119.67 -28.42 36.46
CA PHE A 618 120.11 -28.64 35.06
C PHE A 618 119.35 -28.13 33.79
N HIS A 619 119.17 -26.82 33.71
CA HIS A 619 119.27 -26.03 32.46
C HIS A 619 118.13 -25.88 31.39
N THR A 620 118.22 -24.70 30.76
CA THR A 620 118.23 -24.43 29.28
C THR A 620 116.98 -23.97 28.50
N VAL A 621 117.21 -22.84 27.78
CA VAL A 621 116.86 -22.58 26.35
C VAL A 621 115.43 -22.11 25.97
N SER A 622 115.40 -20.86 25.45
CA SER A 622 114.89 -20.37 24.14
C SER A 622 114.08 -21.28 23.19
N PRO A 623 113.37 -20.78 22.14
CA PRO A 623 113.38 -19.41 21.56
C PRO A 623 112.01 -18.78 21.21
N LYS A 624 112.05 -17.52 20.73
CA LYS A 624 111.13 -16.88 19.74
C LYS A 624 110.69 -17.85 18.61
N PRO A 625 109.52 -17.70 17.92
CA PRO A 625 109.15 -16.51 17.10
C PRO A 625 107.61 -16.18 16.99
N GLN A 626 107.18 -15.00 16.48
CA GLN A 626 106.61 -14.61 15.13
C GLN A 626 105.18 -15.10 14.71
N GLY A 627 104.49 -14.27 13.88
CA GLY A 627 103.23 -14.54 13.15
C GLY A 627 101.95 -13.98 13.83
N SER A 628 100.99 -13.22 13.25
CA SER A 628 100.54 -12.80 11.89
C SER A 628 99.84 -13.85 11.01
N ILE A 629 98.73 -13.60 10.27
CA ILE A 629 97.78 -12.46 10.12
C ILE A 629 96.47 -13.00 9.45
N ASP A 630 95.27 -12.62 9.94
CA ASP A 630 93.94 -12.54 9.25
C ASP A 630 93.47 -13.78 8.38
N PRO A 631 92.42 -13.76 7.50
CA PRO A 631 91.40 -12.74 7.19
C PRO A 631 89.91 -13.18 7.03
N TYR A 632 89.01 -12.18 7.15
CA TYR A 632 87.77 -11.90 6.37
C TYR A 632 86.83 -13.04 5.90
N SER A 633 85.51 -12.92 6.09
CA SER A 633 84.62 -12.00 5.31
C SER A 633 83.35 -11.63 6.12
N SER A 634 82.81 -10.40 6.11
CA SER A 634 82.32 -9.56 4.99
C SER A 634 81.04 -10.15 4.35
N PRO A 635 79.92 -9.40 4.18
CA PRO A 635 79.89 -8.01 3.71
C PRO A 635 79.11 -6.96 4.54
N TYR A 636 79.42 -5.69 4.23
CA TYR A 636 78.73 -4.44 4.61
C TYR A 636 77.26 -4.38 4.12
N PRO A 637 76.35 -3.54 4.71
CA PRO A 637 76.55 -2.19 5.29
C PRO A 637 76.53 -2.16 6.85
N ALA A 638 76.39 -1.06 7.63
CA ALA A 638 75.91 0.32 7.35
C ALA A 638 76.40 1.43 8.33
N LEU A 639 75.97 2.67 8.01
CA LEU A 639 75.84 3.90 8.83
C LEU A 639 74.98 3.67 10.12
N ASP A 640 75.14 4.35 11.28
CA ASP A 640 76.10 5.36 11.79
C ASP A 640 75.94 5.57 13.34
N LYS A 641 77.03 5.53 14.16
CA LYS A 641 77.19 5.86 15.65
C LYS A 641 76.32 5.10 16.70
N GLY A 642 76.63 4.97 18.01
CA GLY A 642 77.78 5.29 18.92
C GLY A 642 77.52 4.82 20.41
N SER A 643 78.53 4.71 21.32
CA SER A 643 78.42 4.03 22.67
C SER A 643 79.69 4.18 23.57
N SER A 644 79.80 3.94 24.92
CA SER A 644 78.92 3.80 26.13
C SER A 644 79.76 3.56 27.45
N ASN A 645 79.17 3.07 28.58
CA ASN A 645 79.77 2.57 29.87
C ASN A 645 80.05 3.55 31.07
N CYS A 646 80.81 3.12 32.12
CA CYS A 646 80.61 3.49 33.56
C CYS A 646 81.87 3.88 34.41
N GLN A 647 81.65 4.48 35.61
CA GLN A 647 82.46 4.51 36.89
C GLN A 647 83.67 5.48 37.15
N LEU A 648 83.56 6.19 38.30
CA LEU A 648 84.49 6.47 39.46
C LEU A 648 85.95 7.09 39.35
N ILE A 649 86.11 8.30 39.94
CA ILE A 649 87.20 8.87 40.80
C ILE A 649 88.72 8.91 40.37
N ALA A 650 89.17 10.15 40.10
CA ALA A 650 90.42 10.86 40.50
C ALA A 650 91.84 10.66 39.87
N VAL A 651 92.54 11.82 39.79
CA VAL A 651 93.99 12.11 39.53
C VAL A 651 94.46 12.15 38.06
N THR A 652 95.41 13.08 37.79
CA THR A 652 96.26 13.28 36.58
C THR A 652 95.68 13.92 35.30
N THR A 653 96.18 15.14 34.99
CA THR A 653 96.80 15.53 33.69
C THR A 653 95.97 15.59 32.38
N THR A 654 95.52 16.82 32.06
CA THR A 654 95.83 17.55 30.79
C THR A 654 95.08 17.23 29.48
N ILE A 655 94.08 18.09 29.18
CA ILE A 655 93.71 18.69 27.86
C ILE A 655 93.05 17.76 26.79
N ILE A 656 92.08 18.33 26.06
CA ILE A 656 91.50 17.93 24.74
C ILE A 656 90.14 17.17 24.79
N ILE A 657 89.07 17.89 24.40
CA ILE A 657 87.83 17.46 23.68
C ILE A 657 87.00 16.36 24.38
N THR A 658 85.98 16.69 25.17
CA THR A 658 84.60 17.16 24.83
C THR A 658 83.67 16.11 24.22
N ASP A 659 82.41 16.12 24.70
CA ASP A 659 81.21 15.43 24.21
C ASP A 659 81.18 13.87 24.35
N PHE A 660 80.02 13.19 24.40
CA PHE A 660 78.63 13.60 24.19
C PHE A 660 77.67 13.10 25.30
N THR A 661 76.55 13.80 25.47
CA THR A 661 75.45 13.49 26.41
C THR A 661 74.43 12.45 25.89
N ASP A 662 73.55 12.02 26.80
CA ASP A 662 72.37 11.17 26.61
C ASP A 662 71.46 11.49 25.41
N ILE A 663 70.67 10.50 24.98
CA ILE A 663 69.24 10.66 24.61
C ILE A 663 68.50 9.30 24.58
N ASN A 664 67.41 9.20 25.36
CA ASN A 664 66.16 8.41 25.18
C ASN A 664 66.24 6.87 24.85
N THR A 665 65.19 6.02 24.92
CA THR A 665 63.75 6.11 25.29
C THR A 665 63.26 4.70 25.70
N PRO A 666 62.03 4.55 26.21
CA PRO A 666 61.21 3.39 25.83
C PRO A 666 59.72 3.71 25.55
N SER A 667 59.17 3.11 24.48
CA SER A 667 57.73 2.88 24.17
C SER A 667 56.75 4.08 24.20
N VAL A 668 55.82 4.23 23.26
CA VAL A 668 55.22 3.27 22.29
C VAL A 668 55.38 3.76 20.86
#